data_AF-A0A7W1NAT1-F1
#
_entry.id   AF-A0A7W1NAT1-F1
#
_cell.length_a   1.000
_cell.length_b   1.000
_cell.length_c   1.000
_cell.angle_alpha   90.00
_cell.angle_beta   90.00
_cell.angle_gamma   90.00
#
_symmetry.space_group_name_H-M   'P 1'
#
loop_
_entity.id
_entity.type
_entity.pdbx_description
1 polymer ?
#
loop_
_entity_poly.entity_id
_entity_poly.type
_entity_poly.pdbx_seq_one_letter_code
_entity_poly.pdbx_strand_id
1 'polypeptide(L)'
;MQRFIAHVLALLVIAAAASAADQTVAPHVIDGKKAAGKDRKLAELRPGTLIVRFKDGTAPPAMDAALAGKAKKVHKYADANARGVGAAQQRGPRFFDHLAKVELADGVAANAALAQLRADPRVAYAEHDVRVSIDRTPSDPQYSALWGMAKIQAPVAWDASTGSRGVVVAVIDTGVDYRHPDLAANMWINTREIAANGVDDDGNGIVDDIHGINGMAGAPMRGDPMDDNSHGTHCAGTIGAVGDNGVGVAGVCWSVRLMACKFIGSGGSGDVSDAIACIQYAVQNGAHVLSNSWGGGGATQALQDAINAADAAGVLFVAAAGNSNTDQEFYPAAMDRVYCVAATAQNDARASFSNFGSYIDVAAPGVDIRSTVPGAGYASYSGTSMACPHVAGLAALIKARDPSLGSAQIAAIISSSSDDLGEPSWDRIYGHGRINAARAIALAGGDGGGGGDAVSPTVAFTQPANGARVSGTVALAADAQDNVGVVRVDFAVDGVVLGDDATAPYQFAWNTAGVADGQHSLTARAIDAAGNIGTAIITVAVANGSGADTTPPTLALLSPSDGATVSGDQPITLRVADDVGIARVEYRVDGALRLTLTSPPYDVTWRTMNYSDGLHTLTVTAYDAAGNTTAASATVTVANQSPIDTTPPTVAITAPADGATVAGIVTVSAGAEDAVGVVRVDFAIDGLAIGSATTAPYAIAWNTAGHADGPYTLTATAIDAAGNAASARIALAVANGTGDGSDTTPPTIALLSPQDGATVSGDHPVTVQVADDVGVARVEYRVDDVLRLTLTAPPYDVVWRTTNYSEGRHTLA
;
A
#
# COMPACT_ATOMS: atom_id res chain seq x y z
N MET A 1 -29.37 45.59 -31.70
CA MET A 1 -29.37 46.31 -33.00
C MET A 1 -27.92 46.65 -33.34
N GLN A 2 -27.45 46.43 -34.59
CA GLN A 2 -26.15 46.85 -35.19
C GLN A 2 -24.88 46.87 -34.30
N ARG A 3 -23.95 45.89 -34.48
CA ARG A 3 -22.65 45.97 -35.21
C ARG A 3 -21.50 46.62 -34.40
N PHE A 4 -20.34 45.97 -34.17
CA PHE A 4 -19.22 45.68 -35.11
C PHE A 4 -18.70 46.98 -35.78
N ILE A 5 -17.42 47.36 -35.80
CA ILE A 5 -16.13 46.63 -35.97
C ILE A 5 -14.96 47.59 -35.58
N ALA A 6 -13.74 47.16 -35.19
CA ALA A 6 -12.50 47.20 -36.03
C ALA A 6 -11.21 47.04 -35.15
N HIS A 7 -10.04 46.55 -35.64
CA HIS A 7 -9.72 45.68 -36.79
C HIS A 7 -8.24 45.22 -36.77
N VAL A 8 -7.84 44.43 -37.80
CA VAL A 8 -6.46 43.96 -38.12
C VAL A 8 -5.92 42.86 -37.19
N LEU A 9 -5.49 41.67 -37.64
CA LEU A 9 -5.69 40.84 -38.86
C LEU A 9 -5.37 39.35 -38.43
N ALA A 10 -5.13 38.28 -39.21
CA ALA A 10 -4.81 38.12 -40.63
C ALA A 10 -5.42 36.86 -41.29
N LEU A 11 -4.84 36.49 -42.43
CA LEU A 11 -5.20 35.45 -43.43
C LEU A 11 -5.02 34.00 -42.89
N LEU A 12 -5.59 32.94 -43.48
CA LEU A 12 -5.97 32.74 -44.91
C LEU A 12 -7.22 31.84 -45.14
N VAL A 13 -7.72 31.85 -46.40
CA VAL A 13 -8.97 31.28 -46.97
C VAL A 13 -8.86 29.74 -47.18
N ILE A 14 -9.74 28.86 -46.64
CA ILE A 14 -11.11 28.41 -47.05
C ILE A 14 -11.22 27.62 -48.39
N ALA A 15 -11.73 26.37 -48.28
CA ALA A 15 -12.56 25.56 -49.22
C ALA A 15 -12.02 24.12 -49.45
N ALA A 16 -12.81 23.09 -49.79
CA ALA A 16 -14.14 22.60 -49.37
C ALA A 16 -14.51 21.32 -50.20
N ALA A 17 -15.36 20.44 -49.65
CA ALA A 17 -16.11 19.34 -50.30
C ALA A 17 -15.52 17.90 -50.40
N ALA A 18 -16.14 17.01 -49.60
CA ALA A 18 -16.58 15.63 -49.89
C ALA A 18 -15.68 14.61 -50.65
N SER A 19 -15.35 13.52 -49.95
CA SER A 19 -15.99 12.20 -50.18
C SER A 19 -15.80 11.31 -48.93
N ALA A 20 -16.43 10.13 -48.88
CA ALA A 20 -16.43 9.26 -47.69
C ALA A 20 -15.54 8.03 -47.87
N ALA A 21 -14.73 7.74 -46.85
CA ALA A 21 -14.08 6.45 -46.64
C ALA A 21 -14.01 6.14 -45.14
N ASP A 22 -14.11 4.85 -44.84
CA ASP A 22 -14.18 4.24 -43.51
C ASP A 22 -13.00 4.61 -42.58
N GLN A 23 -13.31 4.91 -41.31
CA GLN A 23 -12.34 4.79 -40.21
C GLN A 23 -13.03 4.25 -38.95
N THR A 24 -12.76 2.98 -38.66
CA THR A 24 -13.11 2.32 -37.40
C THR A 24 -12.36 2.97 -36.22
N VAL A 25 -13.05 3.77 -35.41
CA VAL A 25 -12.47 4.31 -34.17
C VAL A 25 -12.27 3.17 -33.18
N ALA A 26 -11.01 2.80 -32.93
CA ALA A 26 -10.65 1.82 -31.91
C ALA A 26 -11.06 2.30 -30.51
N PRO A 27 -11.49 1.41 -29.60
CA PRO A 27 -11.87 1.79 -28.25
C PRO A 27 -10.66 2.34 -27.49
N HIS A 28 -10.81 3.53 -26.90
CA HIS A 28 -9.73 4.20 -26.18
C HIS A 28 -9.44 3.49 -24.84
N VAL A 29 -8.50 2.56 -24.86
CA VAL A 29 -7.93 2.00 -23.62
C VAL A 29 -7.24 3.13 -22.87
N ILE A 30 -7.54 3.26 -21.57
CA ILE A 30 -6.80 4.13 -20.66
C ILE A 30 -5.80 3.25 -19.91
N ASP A 31 -4.60 3.14 -20.46
CA ASP A 31 -3.52 2.40 -19.81
C ASP A 31 -3.07 3.09 -18.52
N GLY A 32 -2.97 2.31 -17.45
CA GLY A 32 -2.63 2.80 -16.12
C GLY A 32 -1.14 3.08 -15.93
N LYS A 33 -0.59 4.11 -16.58
CA LYS A 33 0.76 4.62 -16.27
C LYS A 33 0.98 6.10 -16.64
N LYS A 34 1.53 6.85 -15.67
CA LYS A 34 2.07 8.23 -15.76
C LYS A 34 1.13 9.32 -16.32
N ALA A 35 0.34 9.92 -15.43
CA ALA A 35 -0.01 11.33 -15.50
C ALA A 35 0.49 12.02 -14.21
N ALA A 36 1.56 12.81 -14.30
CA ALA A 36 2.11 13.56 -13.17
C ALA A 36 1.61 15.01 -13.19
N GLY A 37 1.37 15.58 -12.00
CA GLY A 37 1.21 17.03 -11.82
C GLY A 37 -0.15 17.62 -12.26
N LYS A 38 -1.23 17.26 -11.57
CA LYS A 38 -2.38 18.13 -11.27
C LYS A 38 -3.34 17.45 -10.30
N ASP A 39 -3.84 18.21 -9.32
CA ASP A 39 -4.70 17.70 -8.26
C ASP A 39 -6.03 17.20 -8.84
N ARG A 40 -6.20 15.88 -8.88
CA ARG A 40 -7.52 15.27 -9.01
C ARG A 40 -8.20 15.38 -7.65
N LYS A 41 -9.28 16.15 -7.55
CA LYS A 41 -10.24 16.00 -6.46
C LYS A 41 -10.58 14.52 -6.31
N LEU A 42 -10.39 13.97 -5.12
CA LEU A 42 -10.84 12.63 -4.79
C LEU A 42 -12.36 12.61 -4.87
N ALA A 43 -12.89 11.92 -5.88
CA ALA A 43 -14.33 11.81 -6.08
C ALA A 43 -14.91 10.90 -4.98
N GLU A 44 -15.76 11.47 -4.13
CA GLU A 44 -16.41 10.75 -3.02
C GLU A 44 -17.22 9.57 -3.59
N LEU A 45 -16.88 8.35 -3.18
CA LEU A 45 -17.62 7.15 -3.60
C LEU A 45 -19.01 7.15 -2.95
N ARG A 46 -20.05 6.78 -3.68
CA ARG A 46 -21.40 6.58 -3.14
C ARG A 46 -21.54 5.15 -2.61
N PRO A 47 -21.62 4.94 -1.27
CA PRO A 47 -21.65 3.61 -0.70
C PRO A 47 -22.84 2.78 -1.21
N GLY A 48 -22.63 1.48 -1.41
CA GLY A 48 -23.66 0.57 -1.89
C GLY A 48 -24.11 0.76 -3.35
N THR A 49 -23.48 1.66 -4.13
CA THR A 49 -23.82 1.86 -5.55
C THR A 49 -22.65 1.71 -6.52
N LEU A 50 -22.85 0.91 -7.57
CA LEU A 50 -21.89 0.69 -8.65
C LEU A 50 -22.46 1.19 -9.99
N ILE A 51 -21.56 1.59 -10.90
CA ILE A 51 -21.85 1.75 -12.33
C ILE A 51 -21.29 0.53 -13.07
N VAL A 52 -22.12 -0.09 -13.92
CA VAL A 52 -21.78 -1.32 -14.65
C VAL A 52 -22.09 -1.14 -16.13
N ARG A 53 -21.10 -1.36 -16.99
CA ARG A 53 -21.23 -1.39 -18.45
C ARG A 53 -21.03 -2.82 -18.93
N PHE A 54 -22.05 -3.40 -19.54
CA PHE A 54 -21.96 -4.70 -20.22
C PHE A 54 -21.26 -4.57 -21.57
N LYS A 55 -20.78 -5.66 -22.15
CA LYS A 55 -20.24 -5.67 -23.52
C LYS A 55 -21.37 -5.49 -24.54
N ASP A 56 -21.08 -4.80 -25.65
CA ASP A 56 -22.07 -4.57 -26.71
C ASP A 56 -22.59 -5.91 -27.26
N GLY A 57 -23.91 -6.02 -27.41
CA GLY A 57 -24.57 -7.26 -27.83
C GLY A 57 -24.94 -8.21 -26.69
N THR A 58 -24.59 -7.92 -25.44
CA THR A 58 -25.09 -8.68 -24.28
C THR A 58 -26.61 -8.57 -24.21
N ALA A 59 -27.34 -9.68 -24.33
CA ALA A 59 -28.80 -9.66 -24.25
C ALA A 59 -29.29 -9.27 -22.84
N PRO A 60 -30.44 -8.58 -22.67
CA PRO A 60 -30.91 -8.14 -21.36
C PRO A 60 -31.00 -9.26 -20.28
N PRO A 61 -31.48 -10.48 -20.57
CA PRO A 61 -31.47 -11.57 -19.58
C PRO A 61 -30.06 -11.98 -19.15
N ALA A 62 -29.05 -11.84 -20.02
CA ALA A 62 -27.66 -12.12 -19.70
C ALA A 62 -27.05 -11.01 -18.83
N MET A 63 -27.48 -9.76 -18.97
CA MET A 63 -27.14 -8.67 -18.04
C MET A 63 -27.73 -8.93 -16.64
N ASP A 64 -29.02 -9.27 -16.58
CA ASP A 64 -29.72 -9.53 -15.32
C ASP A 64 -29.11 -10.74 -14.59
N ALA A 65 -28.72 -11.78 -15.33
CA ALA A 65 -27.98 -12.93 -14.81
C ALA A 65 -26.50 -12.67 -14.44
N ALA A 66 -25.97 -11.46 -14.65
CA ALA A 66 -24.69 -11.02 -14.10
C ALA A 66 -24.88 -10.27 -12.77
N LEU A 67 -25.95 -9.48 -12.67
CA LEU A 67 -26.35 -8.72 -11.47
C LEU A 67 -27.06 -9.59 -10.42
N ALA A 68 -27.51 -10.79 -10.79
CA ALA A 68 -28.10 -11.77 -9.89
C ALA A 68 -27.24 -12.00 -8.62
N GLY A 69 -27.91 -12.02 -7.47
CA GLY A 69 -27.28 -12.13 -6.14
C GLY A 69 -26.54 -10.89 -5.64
N LYS A 70 -26.36 -9.85 -6.47
CA LYS A 70 -25.56 -8.66 -6.13
C LYS A 70 -26.40 -7.39 -6.01
N ALA A 71 -27.48 -7.28 -6.78
CA ALA A 71 -28.30 -6.08 -6.88
C ALA A 71 -29.62 -6.17 -6.08
N LYS A 72 -29.92 -5.12 -5.31
CA LYS A 72 -31.24 -4.85 -4.72
C LYS A 72 -32.18 -4.19 -5.73
N LYS A 73 -31.62 -3.35 -6.61
CA LYS A 73 -32.36 -2.57 -7.60
C LYS A 73 -31.40 -2.10 -8.70
N VAL A 74 -31.87 -2.10 -9.94
CA VAL A 74 -31.07 -1.78 -11.13
C VAL A 74 -31.75 -0.66 -11.91
N HIS A 75 -31.07 0.47 -12.07
CA HIS A 75 -31.46 1.53 -12.99
C HIS A 75 -30.68 1.35 -14.30
N LYS A 76 -31.28 0.66 -15.26
CA LYS A 76 -30.74 0.58 -16.63
C LYS A 76 -30.96 1.93 -17.32
N TYR A 77 -29.91 2.51 -17.86
CA TYR A 77 -30.02 3.69 -18.72
C TYR A 77 -30.64 3.26 -20.06
N ALA A 78 -31.27 4.19 -20.76
CA ALA A 78 -31.95 3.91 -22.03
C ALA A 78 -31.84 5.11 -22.96
N ASP A 79 -31.56 4.86 -24.24
CA ASP A 79 -31.46 5.93 -25.23
C ASP A 79 -32.85 6.50 -25.57
N ALA A 80 -33.18 7.65 -24.99
CA ALA A 80 -34.53 8.24 -25.04
C ALA A 80 -35.02 8.53 -26.48
N ASN A 81 -34.10 8.67 -27.45
CA ASN A 81 -34.41 8.86 -28.86
C ASN A 81 -34.97 7.62 -29.56
N ALA A 82 -35.05 6.46 -28.88
CA ALA A 82 -35.55 5.22 -29.47
C ALA A 82 -37.04 5.22 -29.86
N ARG A 83 -37.84 6.21 -29.42
CA ARG A 83 -39.29 6.32 -29.73
C ARG A 83 -39.60 7.40 -30.77
N GLY A 84 -39.30 7.15 -32.05
CA GLY A 84 -39.85 8.00 -33.12
C GLY A 84 -39.32 7.86 -34.56
N VAL A 85 -38.16 7.22 -34.80
CA VAL A 85 -37.49 7.28 -36.12
C VAL A 85 -37.39 5.92 -36.81
N GLY A 86 -37.58 5.91 -38.13
CA GLY A 86 -37.70 4.71 -38.97
C GLY A 86 -36.43 3.86 -39.10
N ALA A 87 -36.61 2.61 -39.54
CA ALA A 87 -35.64 1.52 -39.43
C ALA A 87 -34.49 1.51 -40.47
N ALA A 88 -34.04 2.67 -40.96
CA ALA A 88 -33.17 2.76 -42.15
C ALA A 88 -31.97 3.71 -42.05
N GLN A 89 -31.50 4.06 -40.85
CA GLN A 89 -30.29 4.87 -40.66
C GLN A 89 -29.34 4.19 -39.66
N GLN A 90 -28.05 4.12 -40.01
CA GLN A 90 -27.03 3.44 -39.21
C GLN A 90 -26.91 4.12 -37.84
N ARG A 91 -27.12 3.34 -36.77
CA ARG A 91 -27.08 3.84 -35.40
C ARG A 91 -25.63 3.87 -34.88
N GLY A 92 -25.29 4.92 -34.16
CA GLY A 92 -24.08 4.94 -33.33
C GLY A 92 -24.12 3.87 -32.23
N PRO A 93 -22.99 3.67 -31.51
CA PRO A 93 -22.87 2.64 -30.48
C PRO A 93 -23.93 2.84 -29.39
N ARG A 94 -24.65 1.76 -29.05
CA ARG A 94 -25.76 1.76 -28.08
C ARG A 94 -25.26 1.78 -26.63
N PHE A 95 -24.49 2.80 -26.28
CA PHE A 95 -23.76 2.87 -25.02
C PHE A 95 -24.67 2.81 -23.79
N PHE A 96 -25.76 3.59 -23.79
CA PHE A 96 -26.69 3.66 -22.66
C PHE A 96 -27.53 2.38 -22.49
N ASP A 97 -27.95 1.73 -23.57
CA ASP A 97 -28.70 0.46 -23.53
C ASP A 97 -27.94 -0.67 -22.79
N HIS A 98 -26.61 -0.54 -22.64
CA HIS A 98 -25.73 -1.50 -21.97
C HIS A 98 -25.13 -0.96 -20.66
N LEU A 99 -25.56 0.22 -20.19
CA LEU A 99 -25.12 0.83 -18.95
C LEU A 99 -26.20 0.71 -17.87
N ALA A 100 -25.81 0.37 -16.64
CA ALA A 100 -26.70 0.34 -15.50
C ALA A 100 -26.04 0.92 -14.25
N LYS A 101 -26.81 1.71 -13.49
CA LYS A 101 -26.52 1.96 -12.08
C LYS A 101 -27.15 0.83 -11.25
N VAL A 102 -26.38 0.31 -10.31
CA VAL A 102 -26.74 -0.85 -9.48
C VAL A 102 -26.70 -0.43 -8.01
N GLU A 103 -27.84 -0.45 -7.34
CA GLU A 103 -27.93 -0.42 -5.87
C GLU A 103 -27.73 -1.87 -5.38
N LEU A 104 -26.73 -2.10 -4.54
CA LEU A 104 -26.33 -3.44 -4.08
C LEU A 104 -27.34 -4.02 -3.07
N ALA A 105 -27.35 -5.35 -2.96
CA ALA A 105 -28.11 -6.09 -1.96
C ALA A 105 -27.54 -5.91 -0.55
N ASP A 106 -28.42 -5.93 0.46
CA ASP A 106 -28.04 -5.72 1.85
C ASP A 106 -27.05 -6.81 2.29
N GLY A 107 -25.91 -6.41 2.89
CA GLY A 107 -24.81 -7.30 3.25
C GLY A 107 -23.83 -7.65 2.11
N VAL A 108 -24.03 -7.18 0.87
CA VAL A 108 -23.09 -7.41 -0.23
C VAL A 108 -21.97 -6.36 -0.24
N ALA A 109 -20.76 -6.77 0.16
CA ALA A 109 -19.59 -5.90 0.17
C ALA A 109 -19.24 -5.37 -1.25
N ALA A 110 -19.16 -4.05 -1.39
CA ALA A 110 -19.05 -3.39 -2.69
C ALA A 110 -17.80 -3.79 -3.48
N ASN A 111 -16.64 -3.91 -2.83
CA ASN A 111 -15.39 -4.32 -3.49
C ASN A 111 -15.44 -5.79 -3.96
N ALA A 112 -16.12 -6.69 -3.24
CA ALA A 112 -16.31 -8.07 -3.66
C ALA A 112 -17.27 -8.17 -4.86
N ALA A 113 -18.39 -7.44 -4.84
CA ALA A 113 -19.29 -7.34 -5.99
C ALA A 113 -18.60 -6.73 -7.21
N LEU A 114 -17.77 -5.69 -7.01
CA LEU A 114 -16.98 -5.04 -8.05
C LEU A 114 -15.97 -6.00 -8.69
N ALA A 115 -15.25 -6.79 -7.89
CA ALA A 115 -14.32 -7.81 -8.38
C ALA A 115 -15.05 -8.91 -9.16
N GLN A 116 -16.16 -9.44 -8.64
CA GLN A 116 -16.98 -10.45 -9.34
C GLN A 116 -17.57 -9.92 -10.66
N LEU A 117 -17.99 -8.66 -10.71
CA LEU A 117 -18.50 -8.03 -11.93
C LEU A 117 -17.39 -7.77 -12.95
N ARG A 118 -16.18 -7.38 -12.52
CA ARG A 118 -15.02 -7.24 -13.41
C ARG A 118 -14.52 -8.57 -13.98
N ALA A 119 -14.73 -9.68 -13.25
CA ALA A 119 -14.42 -11.03 -13.71
C ALA A 119 -15.50 -11.64 -14.63
N ASP A 120 -16.71 -11.06 -14.71
CA ASP A 120 -17.79 -11.59 -15.53
C ASP A 120 -17.53 -11.34 -17.02
N PRO A 121 -17.48 -12.39 -17.88
CA PRO A 121 -17.16 -12.22 -19.30
C PRO A 121 -18.17 -11.38 -20.08
N ARG A 122 -19.36 -11.09 -19.53
CA ARG A 122 -20.41 -10.23 -20.10
C ARG A 122 -20.21 -8.74 -19.76
N VAL A 123 -19.39 -8.42 -18.77
CA VAL A 123 -19.10 -7.05 -18.33
C VAL A 123 -17.92 -6.49 -19.12
N ALA A 124 -18.03 -5.23 -19.57
CA ALA A 124 -16.94 -4.48 -20.19
C ALA A 124 -16.14 -3.71 -19.14
N TYR A 125 -16.84 -3.07 -18.18
CA TYR A 125 -16.25 -2.55 -16.95
C TYR A 125 -17.32 -2.42 -15.85
N ALA A 126 -16.85 -2.41 -14.61
CA ALA A 126 -17.61 -1.99 -13.44
C ALA A 126 -16.75 -1.06 -12.58
N GLU A 127 -17.38 -0.08 -11.95
CA GLU A 127 -16.75 0.95 -11.12
C GLU A 127 -17.69 1.39 -10.00
N HIS A 128 -17.16 2.06 -8.98
CA HIS A 128 -17.97 2.69 -7.94
C HIS A 128 -18.70 3.90 -8.52
N ASP A 129 -19.97 4.10 -8.14
CA ASP A 129 -20.66 5.36 -8.43
C ASP A 129 -20.07 6.48 -7.56
N VAL A 130 -20.00 7.70 -8.08
CA VAL A 130 -19.31 8.83 -7.43
C VAL A 130 -20.22 10.03 -7.25
N ARG A 131 -20.10 10.70 -6.10
CA ARG A 131 -20.72 12.01 -5.86
C ARG A 131 -19.87 13.09 -6.53
N VAL A 132 -20.55 14.02 -7.16
CA VAL A 132 -20.01 15.33 -7.56
C VAL A 132 -20.82 16.40 -6.84
N SER A 133 -20.14 17.32 -6.16
CA SER A 133 -20.73 18.44 -5.43
C SER A 133 -20.27 19.78 -6.02
N ILE A 134 -20.79 20.87 -5.47
CA ILE A 134 -20.30 22.23 -5.67
C ILE A 134 -19.70 22.64 -4.33
N ASP A 135 -18.38 22.79 -4.27
CA ASP A 135 -17.64 22.97 -3.02
C ASP A 135 -18.25 24.07 -2.12
N ARG A 136 -18.63 23.73 -0.89
CA ARG A 136 -18.97 24.74 0.13
C ARG A 136 -17.74 25.56 0.50
N THR A 137 -17.57 26.69 -0.18
CA THR A 137 -16.58 27.73 0.15
C THR A 137 -17.23 28.75 1.09
N PRO A 138 -16.65 29.05 2.26
CA PRO A 138 -17.19 30.08 3.16
C PRO A 138 -17.07 31.49 2.57
N SER A 139 -17.97 32.40 2.96
CA SER A 139 -17.98 33.80 2.51
C SER A 139 -16.94 34.72 3.17
N ASP A 140 -16.08 34.17 4.03
CA ASP A 140 -15.22 34.91 4.96
C ASP A 140 -14.03 35.59 4.25
N PRO A 141 -13.84 36.93 4.37
CA PRO A 141 -12.96 37.69 3.48
C PRO A 141 -11.47 37.30 3.44
N GLN A 142 -10.94 36.65 4.48
CA GLN A 142 -9.54 36.17 4.50
C GLN A 142 -9.41 34.67 4.27
N TYR A 143 -10.48 33.95 3.92
CA TYR A 143 -10.45 32.51 3.64
C TYR A 143 -9.37 32.11 2.62
N SER A 144 -9.10 32.96 1.61
CA SER A 144 -8.05 32.74 0.60
C SER A 144 -6.62 32.71 1.15
N ALA A 145 -6.38 33.19 2.37
CA ALA A 145 -5.10 33.08 3.07
C ALA A 145 -4.96 31.78 3.88
N LEU A 146 -6.04 31.01 4.06
CA LEU A 146 -6.10 29.81 4.91
C LEU A 146 -5.62 28.57 4.16
N TRP A 147 -4.38 28.59 3.68
CA TRP A 147 -3.80 27.50 2.88
C TRP A 147 -3.91 26.14 3.57
N GLY A 148 -3.80 26.11 4.91
CA GLY A 148 -3.94 24.90 5.72
C GLY A 148 -5.30 24.21 5.56
N MET A 149 -6.39 24.97 5.49
CA MET A 149 -7.75 24.44 5.34
C MET A 149 -7.92 23.69 4.01
N ALA A 150 -7.41 24.28 2.92
CA ALA A 150 -7.37 23.61 1.62
C ALA A 150 -6.44 22.39 1.63
N LYS A 151 -5.30 22.46 2.33
CA LYS A 151 -4.34 21.37 2.43
C LYS A 151 -4.92 20.13 3.11
N ILE A 152 -5.63 20.31 4.24
CA ILE A 152 -6.29 19.22 4.97
C ILE A 152 -7.64 18.81 4.37
N GLN A 153 -7.99 19.29 3.17
CA GLN A 153 -9.27 19.02 2.50
C GLN A 153 -10.53 19.46 3.29
N ALA A 154 -10.42 20.44 4.19
CA ALA A 154 -11.54 20.93 4.99
C ALA A 154 -12.78 21.35 4.18
N PRO A 155 -12.67 21.98 2.98
CA PRO A 155 -13.85 22.32 2.16
C PRO A 155 -14.70 21.12 1.72
N VAL A 156 -14.07 19.96 1.52
CA VAL A 156 -14.81 18.71 1.19
C VAL A 156 -15.42 18.10 2.44
N ALA A 157 -14.78 18.26 3.61
CA ALA A 157 -15.40 17.91 4.89
C ALA A 157 -16.64 18.77 5.20
N TRP A 158 -16.61 20.07 4.86
CA TRP A 158 -17.67 21.04 5.09
C TRP A 158 -18.94 20.81 4.24
N ASP A 159 -18.87 20.03 3.15
CA ASP A 159 -20.05 19.50 2.46
C ASP A 159 -20.82 18.47 3.33
N ALA A 160 -20.13 17.80 4.27
CA ALA A 160 -20.65 16.69 5.08
C ALA A 160 -20.86 17.04 6.58
N SER A 161 -20.10 17.98 7.14
CA SER A 161 -20.28 18.58 8.47
C SER A 161 -19.51 19.90 8.57
N THR A 162 -20.11 20.96 9.09
CA THR A 162 -19.43 22.23 9.47
C THR A 162 -19.26 22.37 10.98
N GLY A 163 -19.52 21.30 11.75
CA GLY A 163 -19.42 21.28 13.21
C GLY A 163 -20.77 21.26 13.92
N SER A 164 -20.71 21.22 15.24
CA SER A 164 -21.86 21.31 16.13
C SER A 164 -21.47 21.98 17.44
N ARG A 165 -22.29 22.94 17.89
CA ARG A 165 -22.19 23.56 19.22
C ARG A 165 -22.41 22.57 20.37
N GLY A 166 -22.87 21.35 20.08
CA GLY A 166 -22.86 20.25 21.06
C GLY A 166 -21.45 19.82 21.47
N VAL A 167 -20.45 20.06 20.62
CA VAL A 167 -19.04 19.76 20.91
C VAL A 167 -18.36 20.94 21.59
N VAL A 168 -17.61 20.65 22.65
CA VAL A 168 -16.85 21.62 23.44
C VAL A 168 -15.36 21.33 23.29
N VAL A 169 -14.55 22.34 22.96
CA VAL A 169 -13.09 22.26 22.89
C VAL A 169 -12.51 23.25 23.89
N ALA A 170 -11.65 22.79 24.79
CA ALA A 170 -10.96 23.67 25.73
C ALA A 170 -9.61 24.13 25.15
N VAL A 171 -9.41 25.45 25.13
CA VAL A 171 -8.16 26.09 24.71
C VAL A 171 -7.36 26.40 25.97
N ILE A 172 -6.43 25.51 26.31
CA ILE A 172 -5.61 25.61 27.53
C ILE A 172 -4.32 26.35 27.15
N ASP A 173 -4.29 27.68 27.35
CA ASP A 173 -3.31 28.57 26.71
C ASP A 173 -3.20 29.94 27.43
N THR A 174 -2.94 31.04 26.71
CA THR A 174 -2.95 32.43 27.21
C THR A 174 -4.35 33.01 27.44
N GLY A 175 -5.41 32.22 27.25
CA GLY A 175 -6.80 32.70 27.24
C GLY A 175 -7.32 32.94 25.82
N VAL A 176 -8.52 33.53 25.70
CA VAL A 176 -9.14 33.85 24.40
C VAL A 176 -9.82 35.22 24.48
N ASP A 177 -9.67 36.05 23.45
CA ASP A 177 -10.54 37.22 23.25
C ASP A 177 -11.97 36.75 22.89
N TYR A 178 -12.75 36.43 23.91
CA TYR A 178 -14.16 36.04 23.79
C TYR A 178 -15.07 37.15 23.25
N ARG A 179 -14.54 38.36 23.03
CA ARG A 179 -15.23 39.52 22.45
C ARG A 179 -14.85 39.73 20.98
N HIS A 180 -13.88 38.96 20.46
CA HIS A 180 -13.48 38.97 19.05
C HIS A 180 -14.70 38.62 18.18
N PRO A 181 -15.08 39.43 17.17
CA PRO A 181 -16.34 39.26 16.45
C PRO A 181 -16.46 37.91 15.74
N ASP A 182 -15.32 37.35 15.35
CA ASP A 182 -15.18 36.07 14.63
C ASP A 182 -15.11 34.84 15.55
N LEU A 183 -15.03 35.05 16.88
CA LEU A 183 -14.99 33.98 17.90
C LEU A 183 -16.20 34.02 18.84
N ALA A 184 -16.69 35.22 19.19
CA ALA A 184 -17.67 35.45 20.24
C ALA A 184 -18.93 34.57 20.12
N ALA A 185 -19.40 34.31 18.90
CA ALA A 185 -20.54 33.43 18.68
C ALA A 185 -20.24 31.95 19.01
N ASN A 186 -19.00 31.47 18.81
CA ASN A 186 -18.55 30.09 19.10
C ASN A 186 -17.91 29.93 20.48
N MET A 187 -17.87 30.97 21.31
CA MET A 187 -17.43 30.79 22.71
C MET A 187 -18.37 29.86 23.46
N TRP A 188 -17.79 29.04 24.33
CA TRP A 188 -18.52 28.33 25.37
C TRP A 188 -19.14 29.33 26.33
N ILE A 189 -20.25 28.94 26.95
CA ILE A 189 -20.96 29.74 27.94
C ILE A 189 -21.28 28.81 29.11
N ASN A 190 -20.82 29.11 30.32
CA ASN A 190 -21.30 28.42 31.50
C ASN A 190 -22.76 28.82 31.74
N THR A 191 -23.71 27.96 31.33
CA THR A 191 -25.14 28.23 31.50
C THR A 191 -25.63 28.00 32.92
N ARG A 192 -24.72 27.80 33.88
CA ARG A 192 -25.00 27.66 35.31
C ARG A 192 -24.78 28.98 36.07
N GLU A 193 -23.95 29.88 35.54
CA GLU A 193 -23.67 31.22 36.08
C GLU A 193 -24.60 32.33 35.54
N ILE A 194 -24.82 33.38 36.34
CA ILE A 194 -25.54 34.60 35.94
C ILE A 194 -24.56 35.75 35.73
N ALA A 195 -24.08 35.88 34.49
CA ALA A 195 -23.03 36.81 34.06
C ALA A 195 -23.05 38.22 34.69
N ALA A 196 -21.92 38.55 35.32
CA ALA A 196 -21.58 39.80 36.00
C ALA A 196 -22.43 40.10 37.25
N ASN A 197 -22.82 39.06 38.01
CA ASN A 197 -23.49 39.24 39.31
C ASN A 197 -22.52 39.30 40.51
N GLY A 198 -21.26 38.89 40.36
CA GLY A 198 -20.26 38.82 41.44
C GLY A 198 -20.41 37.62 42.36
N VAL A 199 -21.03 36.53 41.91
CA VAL A 199 -21.31 35.29 42.64
C VAL A 199 -20.70 34.08 41.88
N ASP A 200 -20.50 32.99 42.62
CA ASP A 200 -20.25 31.63 42.11
C ASP A 200 -21.60 30.91 42.25
N ASP A 201 -22.44 30.99 41.21
CA ASP A 201 -23.84 30.52 41.25
C ASP A 201 -23.92 28.99 41.16
N ASP A 202 -22.96 28.35 40.48
CA ASP A 202 -22.91 26.91 40.26
C ASP A 202 -22.14 26.14 41.34
N GLY A 203 -21.31 26.85 42.13
CA GLY A 203 -20.62 26.33 43.31
C GLY A 203 -19.29 25.64 43.01
N ASN A 204 -18.67 25.88 41.84
CA ASN A 204 -17.36 25.31 41.49
C ASN A 204 -16.17 26.00 42.18
N GLY A 205 -16.39 27.15 42.83
CA GLY A 205 -15.36 27.93 43.52
C GLY A 205 -14.81 29.09 42.70
N ILE A 206 -15.39 29.39 41.53
CA ILE A 206 -14.94 30.45 40.62
C ILE A 206 -16.10 31.36 40.23
N VAL A 207 -16.09 32.57 40.78
CA VAL A 207 -17.05 33.64 40.48
C VAL A 207 -17.01 34.05 39.00
N ASP A 208 -18.18 34.17 38.37
CA ASP A 208 -18.39 34.72 37.02
C ASP A 208 -17.56 34.02 35.90
N ASP A 209 -17.42 32.69 35.89
CA ASP A 209 -16.58 31.93 34.93
C ASP A 209 -17.18 31.74 33.51
N ILE A 210 -17.90 32.76 33.02
CA ILE A 210 -18.87 32.68 31.92
C ILE A 210 -18.31 32.07 30.64
N HIS A 211 -17.02 32.26 30.32
CA HIS A 211 -16.40 31.74 29.10
C HIS A 211 -15.27 30.72 29.37
N GLY A 212 -15.17 30.23 30.61
CA GLY A 212 -14.05 29.48 31.15
C GLY A 212 -13.24 30.31 32.15
N ILE A 213 -12.01 29.88 32.43
CA ILE A 213 -11.27 30.32 33.62
C ILE A 213 -9.89 30.91 33.37
N ASN A 214 -9.46 31.74 34.30
CA ASN A 214 -8.08 32.09 34.57
C ASN A 214 -7.57 31.21 35.73
N GLY A 215 -6.94 30.09 35.35
CA GLY A 215 -6.36 29.11 36.26
C GLY A 215 -5.16 29.63 37.05
N MET A 216 -4.51 30.71 36.61
CA MET A 216 -3.25 31.20 37.20
C MET A 216 -3.33 31.44 38.72
N ALA A 217 -2.32 30.97 39.44
CA ALA A 217 -2.24 31.07 40.89
C ALA A 217 -2.25 32.54 41.36
N GLY A 218 -3.31 32.94 42.05
CA GLY A 218 -3.47 34.30 42.58
C GLY A 218 -4.02 35.33 41.59
N ALA A 219 -4.57 34.91 40.44
CA ALA A 219 -5.27 35.81 39.53
C ALA A 219 -6.40 36.58 40.24
N PRO A 220 -6.54 37.92 40.06
CA PRO A 220 -7.49 38.74 40.81
C PRO A 220 -8.95 38.54 40.38
N MET A 221 -9.18 38.02 39.18
CA MET A 221 -10.48 37.57 38.66
C MET A 221 -10.25 36.22 38.00
N ARG A 222 -10.77 35.15 38.61
CA ARG A 222 -10.58 33.77 38.11
C ARG A 222 -11.59 33.38 37.03
N GLY A 223 -12.73 34.07 36.92
CA GLY A 223 -13.73 33.86 35.86
C GLY A 223 -13.48 34.63 34.56
N ASP A 224 -12.41 35.44 34.44
CA ASP A 224 -12.10 36.20 33.22
C ASP A 224 -10.91 35.60 32.45
N PRO A 225 -11.14 34.71 31.45
CA PRO A 225 -10.11 34.06 30.65
C PRO A 225 -9.63 34.92 29.46
N MET A 226 -9.78 36.25 29.53
CA MET A 226 -9.37 37.18 28.47
C MET A 226 -7.89 37.04 28.12
N ASP A 227 -7.59 36.99 26.82
CA ASP A 227 -6.22 36.89 26.30
C ASP A 227 -5.49 38.24 26.37
N ASP A 228 -4.40 38.27 27.14
CA ASP A 228 -3.50 39.42 27.28
C ASP A 228 -2.18 39.24 26.50
N ASN A 229 -2.06 38.20 25.67
CA ASN A 229 -0.88 37.87 24.88
C ASN A 229 -1.13 37.83 23.37
N SER A 230 -2.20 37.14 22.93
CA SER A 230 -2.65 36.79 21.55
C SER A 230 -2.52 35.33 21.11
N HIS A 231 -1.68 34.53 21.76
CA HIS A 231 -1.40 33.16 21.31
C HIS A 231 -2.62 32.23 21.39
N GLY A 232 -3.34 32.22 22.51
CA GLY A 232 -4.54 31.41 22.71
C GLY A 232 -5.70 31.82 21.80
N THR A 233 -5.85 33.12 21.52
CA THR A 233 -6.83 33.62 20.53
C THR A 233 -6.49 33.16 19.11
N HIS A 234 -5.20 33.04 18.76
CA HIS A 234 -4.77 32.52 17.45
C HIS A 234 -5.06 31.02 17.29
N CYS A 235 -4.81 30.26 18.35
CA CYS A 235 -5.17 28.84 18.41
C CYS A 235 -6.70 28.65 18.32
N ALA A 236 -7.48 29.43 19.09
CA ALA A 236 -8.93 29.39 19.12
C ALA A 236 -9.58 29.61 17.73
N GLY A 237 -9.10 30.61 16.96
CA GLY A 237 -9.59 30.85 15.61
C GLY A 237 -9.28 29.73 14.62
N THR A 238 -8.13 29.08 14.77
CA THR A 238 -7.76 27.93 13.91
C THR A 238 -8.68 26.73 14.18
N ILE A 239 -9.07 26.49 15.43
CA ILE A 239 -10.05 25.47 15.82
C ILE A 239 -11.43 25.81 15.23
N GLY A 240 -11.93 27.03 15.48
CA GLY A 240 -13.34 27.34 15.29
C GLY A 240 -13.72 28.81 15.26
N ALA A 241 -12.97 29.65 14.51
CA ALA A 241 -13.54 30.90 13.99
C ALA A 241 -14.81 30.61 13.16
N VAL A 242 -15.80 31.50 13.26
CA VAL A 242 -17.19 31.24 12.88
C VAL A 242 -17.38 31.32 11.36
N GLY A 243 -17.14 30.20 10.67
CA GLY A 243 -17.20 30.17 9.21
C GLY A 243 -18.57 30.51 8.60
N ASP A 244 -18.52 31.15 7.43
CA ASP A 244 -19.63 31.68 6.63
C ASP A 244 -20.45 32.79 7.34
N ASN A 245 -19.74 33.67 8.07
CA ASN A 245 -20.30 34.85 8.72
C ASN A 245 -20.02 36.16 7.94
N GLY A 246 -19.12 36.13 6.95
CA GLY A 246 -18.71 37.30 6.15
C GLY A 246 -17.68 38.22 6.83
N VAL A 247 -17.03 37.74 7.88
CA VAL A 247 -16.00 38.39 8.70
C VAL A 247 -14.73 37.52 8.65
N GLY A 248 -13.57 38.12 8.87
CA GLY A 248 -12.38 37.38 9.30
C GLY A 248 -12.01 36.12 8.50
N VAL A 249 -11.99 34.98 9.21
CA VAL A 249 -11.45 33.67 8.80
C VAL A 249 -12.39 32.53 9.26
N ALA A 250 -12.35 31.38 8.57
CA ALA A 250 -13.04 30.17 9.02
C ALA A 250 -12.07 29.23 9.78
N GLY A 251 -12.46 28.73 10.96
CA GLY A 251 -11.75 27.63 11.62
C GLY A 251 -12.02 26.28 10.96
N VAL A 252 -11.35 25.21 11.41
CA VAL A 252 -11.64 23.84 10.91
C VAL A 252 -13.10 23.44 11.23
N CYS A 253 -13.62 23.88 12.37
CA CYS A 253 -14.97 23.57 12.85
C CYS A 253 -15.79 24.86 13.02
N TRP A 254 -16.57 25.25 11.99
CA TRP A 254 -17.30 26.54 11.93
C TRP A 254 -18.34 26.71 13.04
N SER A 255 -18.85 25.62 13.62
CA SER A 255 -19.74 25.64 14.79
C SER A 255 -19.21 24.72 15.87
N VAL A 256 -18.80 25.31 17.00
CA VAL A 256 -18.23 24.61 18.16
C VAL A 256 -18.48 25.48 19.40
N ARG A 257 -18.16 24.97 20.59
CA ARG A 257 -18.04 25.76 21.82
C ARG A 257 -16.58 25.78 22.29
N LEU A 258 -15.92 26.94 22.19
CA LEU A 258 -14.55 27.18 22.63
C LEU A 258 -14.55 27.59 24.11
N MET A 259 -14.07 26.73 25.00
CA MET A 259 -13.90 27.03 26.42
C MET A 259 -12.48 27.59 26.63
N ALA A 260 -12.36 28.80 27.18
CA ALA A 260 -11.07 29.45 27.35
C ALA A 260 -10.47 29.12 28.72
N CYS A 261 -9.28 28.53 28.74
CA CYS A 261 -8.60 28.11 29.96
C CYS A 261 -7.21 28.76 30.04
N LYS A 262 -7.17 29.97 30.58
CA LYS A 262 -5.96 30.78 30.71
C LYS A 262 -5.08 30.29 31.87
N PHE A 263 -3.92 29.71 31.55
CA PHE A 263 -2.87 29.42 32.54
C PHE A 263 -1.52 30.09 32.21
N ILE A 264 -1.37 30.61 30.98
CA ILE A 264 -0.18 31.36 30.54
C ILE A 264 -0.48 32.87 30.68
N GLY A 265 0.42 33.61 31.32
CA GLY A 265 0.32 35.07 31.44
C GLY A 265 0.81 35.81 30.18
N SER A 266 0.58 37.13 30.11
CA SER A 266 1.03 38.00 29.01
C SER A 266 2.50 37.83 28.62
N GLY A 267 3.37 37.49 29.57
CA GLY A 267 4.79 37.22 29.35
C GLY A 267 5.13 35.89 28.64
N GLY A 268 4.15 35.04 28.31
CA GLY A 268 4.37 33.77 27.62
C GLY A 268 4.81 32.59 28.51
N SER A 269 4.59 32.70 29.83
CA SER A 269 4.91 31.64 30.81
C SER A 269 3.71 31.35 31.73
N GLY A 270 3.63 30.13 32.25
CA GLY A 270 2.63 29.65 33.20
C GLY A 270 3.10 28.37 33.90
N ASP A 271 2.53 28.07 35.07
CA ASP A 271 2.96 26.94 35.90
C ASP A 271 2.17 25.65 35.63
N VAL A 272 2.80 24.50 35.84
CA VAL A 272 2.18 23.17 35.61
C VAL A 272 0.98 22.92 36.53
N SER A 273 0.96 23.50 37.74
CA SER A 273 -0.21 23.49 38.63
C SER A 273 -1.45 24.11 37.98
N ASP A 274 -1.23 25.16 37.20
CA ASP A 274 -2.29 26.00 36.67
C ASP A 274 -2.79 25.42 35.34
N ALA A 275 -1.91 24.73 34.60
CA ALA A 275 -2.30 23.82 33.53
C ALA A 275 -3.16 22.65 34.04
N ILE A 276 -2.80 22.02 35.16
CA ILE A 276 -3.58 20.94 35.80
C ILE A 276 -4.96 21.45 36.23
N ALA A 277 -5.04 22.65 36.83
CA ALA A 277 -6.31 23.28 37.17
C ALA A 277 -7.20 23.50 35.93
N CYS A 278 -6.61 23.96 34.82
CA CYS A 278 -7.31 24.12 33.55
C CYS A 278 -7.77 22.79 32.93
N ILE A 279 -6.98 21.71 33.02
CA ILE A 279 -7.37 20.36 32.58
C ILE A 279 -8.56 19.87 33.42
N GLN A 280 -8.45 19.93 34.75
CA GLN A 280 -9.51 19.53 35.66
C GLN A 280 -10.82 20.28 35.38
N TYR A 281 -10.75 21.61 35.28
CA TYR A 281 -11.91 22.46 35.00
C TYR A 281 -12.58 22.10 33.67
N ALA A 282 -11.78 21.90 32.63
CA ALA A 282 -12.29 21.56 31.29
C ALA A 282 -13.02 20.21 31.28
N VAL A 283 -12.45 19.18 31.92
CA VAL A 283 -13.09 17.86 32.07
C VAL A 283 -14.38 17.97 32.89
N GLN A 284 -14.37 18.70 34.01
CA GLN A 284 -15.54 18.89 34.87
C GLN A 284 -16.68 19.66 34.17
N ASN A 285 -16.36 20.55 33.22
CA ASN A 285 -17.34 21.31 32.43
C ASN A 285 -17.67 20.70 31.06
N GLY A 286 -17.30 19.43 30.81
CA GLY A 286 -17.72 18.68 29.63
C GLY A 286 -17.00 19.07 28.33
N ALA A 287 -15.72 19.45 28.41
CA ALA A 287 -14.85 19.46 27.24
C ALA A 287 -14.78 18.06 26.61
N HIS A 288 -14.70 18.01 25.28
CA HIS A 288 -14.57 16.77 24.50
C HIS A 288 -13.16 16.62 23.90
N VAL A 289 -12.48 17.75 23.69
CA VAL A 289 -11.10 17.86 23.22
C VAL A 289 -10.40 18.94 24.03
N LEU A 290 -9.16 18.70 24.44
CA LEU A 290 -8.25 19.71 25.00
C LEU A 290 -7.22 20.08 23.92
N SER A 291 -7.02 21.37 23.69
CA SER A 291 -6.05 21.90 22.74
C SER A 291 -4.91 22.57 23.50
N ASN A 292 -3.74 21.95 23.46
CA ASN A 292 -2.59 22.26 24.33
C ASN A 292 -1.39 22.68 23.48
N SER A 293 -1.40 23.95 23.06
CA SER A 293 -0.41 24.54 22.14
C SER A 293 0.89 25.00 22.83
N TRP A 294 1.28 24.30 23.90
CA TRP A 294 2.35 24.64 24.84
C TRP A 294 3.15 23.40 25.25
N GLY A 295 4.31 23.60 25.87
CA GLY A 295 5.11 22.54 26.48
C GLY A 295 6.44 23.03 27.04
N GLY A 296 7.13 22.15 27.78
CA GLY A 296 8.37 22.45 28.51
C GLY A 296 8.36 21.81 29.90
N GLY A 297 9.23 22.28 30.79
CA GLY A 297 9.25 21.91 32.22
C GLY A 297 9.77 20.49 32.56
N GLY A 298 9.59 19.52 31.68
CA GLY A 298 9.91 18.11 31.93
C GLY A 298 8.67 17.28 32.30
N ALA A 299 8.82 15.96 32.35
CA ALA A 299 7.74 15.07 32.78
C ALA A 299 7.41 15.28 34.26
N THR A 300 6.13 15.31 34.62
CA THR A 300 5.68 15.34 36.02
C THR A 300 4.49 14.39 36.20
N GLN A 301 4.50 13.62 37.30
CA GLN A 301 3.45 12.62 37.57
C GLN A 301 2.06 13.27 37.67
N ALA A 302 1.96 14.42 38.36
CA ALA A 302 0.67 15.10 38.54
C ALA A 302 0.03 15.58 37.22
N LEU A 303 0.84 15.90 36.20
CA LEU A 303 0.31 16.24 34.87
C LEU A 303 -0.10 14.97 34.10
N GLN A 304 0.67 13.88 34.19
CA GLN A 304 0.27 12.59 33.63
C GLN A 304 -1.03 12.06 34.27
N ASP A 305 -1.19 12.20 35.59
CA ASP A 305 -2.41 11.81 36.30
C ASP A 305 -3.63 12.64 35.86
N ALA A 306 -3.44 13.94 35.58
CA ALA A 306 -4.48 14.81 35.03
C ALA A 306 -4.87 14.45 33.58
N ILE A 307 -3.88 14.08 32.75
CA ILE A 307 -4.11 13.57 31.38
C ILE A 307 -4.86 12.23 31.42
N ASN A 308 -4.44 11.31 32.30
CA ASN A 308 -5.10 10.03 32.52
C ASN A 308 -6.56 10.21 32.96
N ALA A 309 -6.85 11.21 33.81
CA ALA A 309 -8.21 11.55 34.22
C ALA A 309 -9.06 12.16 33.08
N ALA A 310 -8.44 12.91 32.15
CA ALA A 310 -9.12 13.45 30.97
C ALA A 310 -9.49 12.35 29.97
N ASP A 311 -8.56 11.45 29.64
CA ASP A 311 -8.85 10.31 28.75
C ASP A 311 -9.83 9.30 29.37
N ALA A 312 -9.75 9.06 30.69
CA ALA A 312 -10.74 8.25 31.41
C ALA A 312 -12.17 8.87 31.40
N ALA A 313 -12.29 10.18 31.18
CA ALA A 313 -13.55 10.87 30.93
C ALA A 313 -13.93 10.94 29.43
N GLY A 314 -13.14 10.31 28.54
CA GLY A 314 -13.35 10.28 27.09
C GLY A 314 -12.90 11.54 26.35
N VAL A 315 -12.08 12.39 26.98
CA VAL A 315 -11.65 13.68 26.45
C VAL A 315 -10.30 13.54 25.74
N LEU A 316 -10.23 13.87 24.44
CA LEU A 316 -8.99 13.77 23.67
C LEU A 316 -8.03 14.91 24.02
N PHE A 317 -6.82 14.59 24.50
CA PHE A 317 -5.76 15.58 24.75
C PHE A 317 -4.89 15.75 23.51
N VAL A 318 -4.89 16.94 22.88
CA VAL A 318 -4.12 17.23 21.66
C VAL A 318 -3.01 18.23 21.95
N ALA A 319 -1.74 17.88 21.69
CA ALA A 319 -0.59 18.70 22.07
C ALA A 319 0.35 19.06 20.90
N ALA A 320 1.05 20.18 21.04
CA ALA A 320 2.03 20.65 20.08
C ALA A 320 3.42 20.01 20.33
N ALA A 321 4.01 19.35 19.32
CA ALA A 321 5.27 18.60 19.47
C ALA A 321 6.50 19.42 19.91
N GLY A 322 6.49 20.74 19.70
CA GLY A 322 7.56 21.67 20.07
C GLY A 322 8.36 22.20 18.89
N ASN A 323 9.09 23.30 19.11
CA ASN A 323 9.66 24.15 18.06
C ASN A 323 11.21 24.22 18.07
N SER A 324 11.88 23.13 18.45
CA SER A 324 13.34 23.08 18.66
C SER A 324 14.11 22.24 17.63
N ASN A 325 13.45 21.71 16.59
CA ASN A 325 14.02 20.84 15.57
C ASN A 325 14.82 19.66 16.15
N THR A 326 14.28 19.01 17.18
CA THR A 326 14.94 17.93 17.92
C THR A 326 14.03 16.72 18.09
N ASP A 327 14.63 15.60 18.49
CA ASP A 327 13.96 14.35 18.84
C ASP A 327 14.00 14.00 20.33
N GLN A 328 14.49 14.93 21.15
CA GLN A 328 14.29 14.86 22.59
C GLN A 328 12.79 15.00 22.91
N GLU A 329 12.33 14.27 23.93
CA GLU A 329 10.94 14.30 24.38
C GLU A 329 10.53 15.70 24.86
N PHE A 330 9.32 16.12 24.49
CA PHE A 330 8.78 17.43 24.80
C PHE A 330 7.40 17.26 25.46
N TYR A 331 7.27 17.67 26.71
CA TYR A 331 6.06 17.41 27.50
C TYR A 331 5.13 18.63 27.51
N PRO A 332 3.79 18.44 27.48
CA PRO A 332 3.06 17.17 27.61
C PRO A 332 3.02 16.32 26.33
N ALA A 333 3.52 16.79 25.19
CA ALA A 333 3.38 16.09 23.90
C ALA A 333 4.01 14.68 23.84
N ALA A 334 4.93 14.34 24.74
CA ALA A 334 5.51 12.99 24.91
C ALA A 334 5.01 12.24 26.16
N MET A 335 3.83 12.58 26.69
CA MET A 335 3.16 11.85 27.79
C MET A 335 2.22 10.75 27.26
N ASP A 336 1.93 9.72 28.08
CA ASP A 336 0.91 8.72 27.71
C ASP A 336 -0.45 9.40 27.52
N ARG A 337 -1.26 8.90 26.58
CA ARG A 337 -2.60 9.41 26.19
C ARG A 337 -2.63 10.85 25.67
N VAL A 338 -1.50 11.38 25.22
CA VAL A 338 -1.44 12.66 24.49
C VAL A 338 -1.32 12.41 23.00
N TYR A 339 -2.20 13.03 22.20
CA TYR A 339 -2.17 12.98 20.75
C TYR A 339 -1.33 14.15 20.21
N CYS A 340 -0.13 13.83 19.76
CA CYS A 340 0.94 14.78 19.48
C CYS A 340 0.98 15.23 18.01
N VAL A 341 1.20 16.53 17.80
CA VAL A 341 1.08 17.18 16.49
C VAL A 341 2.37 17.87 16.06
N ALA A 342 2.97 17.34 14.98
CA ALA A 342 4.07 17.97 14.25
C ALA A 342 3.58 19.03 13.24
N ALA A 343 4.44 19.97 12.86
CA ALA A 343 4.10 21.05 11.93
C ALA A 343 4.60 20.79 10.50
N THR A 344 3.76 21.02 9.49
CA THR A 344 4.14 21.07 8.07
C THR A 344 4.05 22.48 7.47
N ALA A 345 4.85 22.70 6.43
CA ALA A 345 4.76 23.86 5.54
C ALA A 345 3.86 23.58 4.31
N GLN A 346 3.56 24.62 3.52
CA GLN A 346 2.64 24.54 2.38
C GLN A 346 3.04 23.52 1.30
N ASN A 347 4.33 23.16 1.23
CA ASN A 347 4.91 22.16 0.34
C ASN A 347 4.99 20.74 0.95
N ASP A 348 4.27 20.47 2.04
CA ASP A 348 4.28 19.21 2.82
C ASP A 348 5.58 18.83 3.53
N ALA A 349 6.66 19.61 3.37
CA ALA A 349 7.85 19.41 4.19
C ALA A 349 7.54 19.67 5.67
N ARG A 350 8.10 18.87 6.57
CA ARG A 350 8.16 19.19 8.01
C ARG A 350 8.73 20.59 8.17
N ALA A 351 8.06 21.43 8.95
CA ALA A 351 8.53 22.76 9.26
C ALA A 351 9.89 22.69 9.95
N SER A 352 10.85 23.53 9.53
CA SER A 352 12.26 23.43 9.93
C SER A 352 12.51 23.56 11.44
N PHE A 353 11.55 24.10 12.19
CA PHE A 353 11.55 24.18 13.65
C PHE A 353 10.85 23.00 14.35
N SER A 354 9.98 22.24 13.67
CA SER A 354 9.15 21.21 14.33
C SER A 354 10.03 20.12 14.95
N ASN A 355 9.74 19.74 16.19
CA ASN A 355 10.23 18.50 16.75
C ASN A 355 9.67 17.28 15.97
N PHE A 356 10.31 16.13 16.16
CA PHE A 356 10.06 14.88 15.44
C PHE A 356 10.57 13.69 16.28
N GLY A 357 9.90 12.53 16.33
CA GLY A 357 10.28 11.46 17.25
C GLY A 357 9.33 10.27 17.26
N SER A 358 9.54 9.34 18.19
CA SER A 358 8.63 8.22 18.49
C SER A 358 7.28 8.67 19.06
N TYR A 359 7.21 9.89 19.58
CA TYR A 359 6.04 10.49 20.21
C TYR A 359 5.20 11.37 19.26
N ILE A 360 5.27 11.17 17.94
CA ILE A 360 4.47 11.95 16.96
C ILE A 360 3.32 11.09 16.44
N ASP A 361 2.07 11.50 16.67
CA ASP A 361 0.92 10.80 16.11
C ASP A 361 0.60 11.24 14.68
N VAL A 362 0.59 12.54 14.42
CA VAL A 362 0.25 13.13 13.11
C VAL A 362 0.94 14.48 12.87
N ALA A 363 0.91 14.93 11.62
CA ALA A 363 1.32 16.28 11.25
C ALA A 363 0.14 17.14 10.76
N ALA A 364 0.23 18.46 10.95
CA ALA A 364 -0.76 19.41 10.48
C ALA A 364 -0.12 20.76 10.05
N PRO A 365 -0.84 21.61 9.29
CA PRO A 365 -0.33 22.90 8.83
C PRO A 365 0.13 23.80 9.99
N GLY A 366 1.39 24.20 9.99
CA GLY A 366 1.99 24.96 11.10
C GLY A 366 2.91 26.11 10.68
N VAL A 367 2.94 26.50 9.41
CA VAL A 367 3.76 27.62 8.90
C VAL A 367 2.87 28.69 8.25
N ASP A 368 3.09 29.95 8.63
CA ASP A 368 2.38 31.15 8.16
C ASP A 368 0.84 31.04 8.26
N ILE A 369 0.37 30.35 9.30
CA ILE A 369 -1.05 30.09 9.55
C ILE A 369 -1.74 31.38 9.99
N ARG A 370 -2.69 31.84 9.17
CA ARG A 370 -3.50 33.04 9.40
C ARG A 370 -4.67 32.72 10.34
N SER A 371 -4.82 33.47 11.43
CA SER A 371 -5.92 33.33 12.40
C SER A 371 -6.23 34.65 13.12
N THR A 372 -7.23 34.62 14.00
CA THR A 372 -7.71 35.72 14.87
C THR A 372 -6.69 36.10 15.94
N VAL A 373 -6.63 37.38 16.32
CA VAL A 373 -5.87 37.87 17.49
C VAL A 373 -6.65 38.99 18.22
N PRO A 374 -6.38 39.27 19.51
CA PRO A 374 -7.21 40.15 20.32
C PRO A 374 -7.43 41.55 19.73
N GLY A 375 -8.60 42.12 20.02
CA GLY A 375 -8.98 43.45 19.51
C GLY A 375 -9.50 43.44 18.07
N ALA A 376 -10.20 42.37 17.67
CA ALA A 376 -10.71 42.14 16.30
C ALA A 376 -9.63 42.09 15.20
N GLY A 377 -8.41 41.64 15.56
CA GLY A 377 -7.25 41.58 14.66
C GLY A 377 -7.05 40.20 14.02
N TYR A 378 -6.16 40.14 13.03
CA TYR A 378 -5.79 38.89 12.35
C TYR A 378 -4.29 38.87 12.05
N ALA A 379 -3.60 37.79 12.43
CA ALA A 379 -2.16 37.63 12.31
C ALA A 379 -1.79 36.28 11.68
N SER A 380 -0.57 36.16 11.15
CA SER A 380 -0.02 34.88 10.69
C SER A 380 1.14 34.47 11.60
N TYR A 381 1.06 33.27 12.17
CA TYR A 381 2.08 32.70 13.05
C TYR A 381 2.57 31.34 12.54
N SER A 382 3.74 30.91 13.04
CA SER A 382 4.40 29.66 12.68
C SER A 382 4.84 28.92 13.94
N GLY A 383 4.49 27.65 14.05
CA GLY A 383 4.78 26.78 15.19
C GLY A 383 3.97 25.49 15.17
N THR A 384 4.40 24.46 15.91
CA THR A 384 3.56 23.30 16.24
C THR A 384 2.29 23.72 16.99
N SER A 385 2.35 24.85 17.70
CA SER A 385 1.23 25.56 18.31
C SER A 385 0.14 26.01 17.31
N MET A 386 0.46 26.13 16.01
CA MET A 386 -0.53 26.39 14.96
C MET A 386 -0.97 25.10 14.27
N ALA A 387 -0.22 24.00 14.40
CA ALA A 387 -0.58 22.68 13.88
C ALA A 387 -1.57 21.96 14.82
N CYS A 388 -1.29 21.95 16.13
CA CYS A 388 -2.16 21.44 17.20
C CYS A 388 -3.66 21.84 17.06
N PRO A 389 -4.02 23.13 16.90
CA PRO A 389 -5.42 23.54 16.79
C PRO A 389 -6.11 23.09 15.49
N HIS A 390 -5.38 22.78 14.41
CA HIS A 390 -5.99 22.14 13.23
C HIS A 390 -6.46 20.71 13.55
N VAL A 391 -5.68 19.96 14.34
CA VAL A 391 -6.03 18.61 14.78
C VAL A 391 -7.17 18.66 15.81
N ALA A 392 -7.12 19.57 16.78
CA ALA A 392 -8.20 19.74 17.76
C ALA A 392 -9.52 20.18 17.09
N GLY A 393 -9.45 21.06 16.08
CA GLY A 393 -10.60 21.42 15.25
C GLY A 393 -11.14 20.27 14.41
N LEU A 394 -10.28 19.39 13.89
CA LEU A 394 -10.70 18.17 13.20
C LEU A 394 -11.36 17.16 14.15
N ALA A 395 -10.79 16.93 15.32
CA ALA A 395 -11.38 16.09 16.36
C ALA A 395 -12.79 16.58 16.75
N ALA A 396 -12.97 17.90 16.85
CA ALA A 396 -14.28 18.50 17.09
C ALA A 396 -15.26 18.30 15.91
N LEU A 397 -14.76 18.36 14.67
CA LEU A 397 -15.57 18.12 13.47
C LEU A 397 -16.04 16.66 13.36
N ILE A 398 -15.18 15.72 13.75
CA ILE A 398 -15.47 14.27 13.85
C ILE A 398 -16.54 14.03 14.91
N LYS A 399 -16.35 14.53 16.15
CA LYS A 399 -17.32 14.41 17.24
C LYS A 399 -18.66 15.12 16.94
N ALA A 400 -18.66 16.10 16.05
CA ALA A 400 -19.88 16.73 15.54
C ALA A 400 -20.59 15.91 14.46
N ARG A 401 -19.87 15.08 13.70
CA ARG A 401 -20.44 14.14 12.72
C ARG A 401 -21.03 12.91 13.40
N ASP A 402 -20.33 12.34 14.38
CA ASP A 402 -20.84 11.28 15.26
C ASP A 402 -20.54 11.59 16.75
N PRO A 403 -21.55 12.05 17.51
CA PRO A 403 -21.44 12.31 18.94
C PRO A 403 -21.19 11.08 19.82
N SER A 404 -21.25 9.84 19.31
CA SER A 404 -21.00 8.63 20.10
C SER A 404 -19.50 8.33 20.31
N LEU A 405 -18.64 8.74 19.37
CA LEU A 405 -17.21 8.38 19.34
C LEU A 405 -16.41 8.86 20.56
N GLY A 406 -15.63 7.98 21.19
CA GLY A 406 -14.70 8.32 22.28
C GLY A 406 -13.35 8.88 21.81
N SER A 407 -12.52 9.37 22.74
CA SER A 407 -11.16 9.91 22.50
C SER A 407 -10.32 9.02 21.57
N ALA A 408 -10.17 7.75 21.93
CA ALA A 408 -9.38 6.77 21.18
C ALA A 408 -9.92 6.50 19.76
N GLN A 409 -11.24 6.48 19.57
CA GLN A 409 -11.85 6.28 18.25
C GLN A 409 -11.64 7.50 17.35
N ILE A 410 -11.72 8.71 17.91
CA ILE A 410 -11.43 9.95 17.17
C ILE A 410 -9.95 9.98 16.75
N ALA A 411 -9.03 9.63 17.65
CA ALA A 411 -7.60 9.52 17.33
C ALA A 411 -7.34 8.47 16.23
N ALA A 412 -7.94 7.28 16.32
CA ALA A 412 -7.81 6.23 15.31
C ALA A 412 -8.37 6.66 13.94
N ILE A 413 -9.50 7.37 13.91
CA ILE A 413 -10.07 7.97 12.69
C ILE A 413 -9.11 9.01 12.10
N ILE A 414 -8.53 9.91 12.90
CA ILE A 414 -7.57 10.90 12.40
C ILE A 414 -6.34 10.19 11.82
N SER A 415 -5.70 9.29 12.57
CA SER A 415 -4.51 8.53 12.13
C SER A 415 -4.74 7.75 10.84
N SER A 416 -5.84 6.98 10.74
CA SER A 416 -6.17 6.21 9.52
C SER A 416 -6.66 7.08 8.35
N SER A 417 -7.15 8.29 8.63
CA SER A 417 -7.52 9.27 7.61
C SER A 417 -6.36 10.08 7.04
N SER A 418 -5.21 10.12 7.71
CA SER A 418 -4.09 10.97 7.31
C SER A 418 -3.52 10.60 5.95
N ASP A 419 -3.09 11.63 5.21
CA ASP A 419 -2.33 11.48 3.99
C ASP A 419 -0.87 11.21 4.35
N ASP A 420 -0.45 9.96 4.14
CA ASP A 420 0.90 9.42 4.33
C ASP A 420 1.96 10.31 3.65
N LEU A 421 3.01 10.66 4.38
CA LEU A 421 4.12 11.52 3.96
C LEU A 421 5.44 10.94 4.50
N GLY A 422 6.46 10.85 3.66
CA GLY A 422 7.78 10.36 4.05
C GLY A 422 7.96 8.88 3.72
N GLU A 423 8.29 8.07 4.73
CA GLU A 423 8.33 6.61 4.64
C GLU A 423 6.92 6.03 4.88
N PRO A 424 6.50 4.95 4.20
CA PRO A 424 5.12 4.47 4.27
C PRO A 424 4.68 4.06 5.69
N SER A 425 3.39 4.28 5.99
CA SER A 425 2.69 4.00 7.26
C SER A 425 2.93 5.01 8.40
N TRP A 426 3.50 4.60 9.53
CA TRP A 426 3.91 5.51 10.60
C TRP A 426 5.39 5.84 10.46
N ASP A 427 5.74 7.12 10.54
CA ASP A 427 7.10 7.63 10.46
C ASP A 427 7.37 8.66 11.58
N ARG A 428 8.64 8.77 12.00
CA ARG A 428 9.04 9.67 13.09
C ARG A 428 8.99 11.17 12.74
N ILE A 429 8.77 11.55 11.48
CA ILE A 429 8.78 12.94 11.00
C ILE A 429 7.37 13.53 10.90
N TYR A 430 6.38 12.72 10.51
CA TYR A 430 4.99 13.11 10.28
C TYR A 430 3.97 12.27 11.06
N GLY A 431 4.40 11.26 11.83
CA GLY A 431 3.52 10.29 12.47
C GLY A 431 2.83 9.40 11.43
N HIS A 432 1.51 9.25 11.52
CA HIS A 432 0.68 8.65 10.46
C HIS A 432 0.47 9.56 9.23
N GLY A 433 1.24 10.64 9.08
CA GLY A 433 1.15 11.58 7.97
C GLY A 433 0.35 12.85 8.30
N ARG A 434 0.02 13.64 7.27
CA ARG A 434 -0.72 14.90 7.41
C ARG A 434 -2.22 14.64 7.50
N ILE A 435 -2.89 15.22 8.50
CA ILE A 435 -4.35 15.06 8.65
C ILE A 435 -5.15 15.42 7.39
N ASN A 436 -6.24 14.68 7.14
CA ASN A 436 -7.17 14.90 6.04
C ASN A 436 -8.62 14.86 6.54
N ALA A 437 -9.22 16.04 6.67
CA ALA A 437 -10.57 16.21 7.20
C ALA A 437 -11.64 15.53 6.34
N ALA A 438 -11.47 15.48 5.02
CA ALA A 438 -12.43 14.85 4.12
C ALA A 438 -12.48 13.33 4.32
N ARG A 439 -11.30 12.68 4.42
CA ARG A 439 -11.20 11.25 4.75
C ARG A 439 -11.75 10.97 6.15
N ALA A 440 -11.38 11.78 7.14
CA ALA A 440 -11.82 11.62 8.52
C ALA A 440 -13.36 11.69 8.68
N ILE A 441 -14.01 12.69 8.06
CA ILE A 441 -15.46 12.86 8.15
C ILE A 441 -16.23 11.81 7.32
N ALA A 442 -15.63 11.24 6.27
CA ALA A 442 -16.18 10.08 5.57
C ALA A 442 -16.16 8.82 6.46
N LEU A 443 -15.04 8.55 7.16
CA LEU A 443 -14.94 7.45 8.13
C LEU A 443 -15.93 7.63 9.28
N ALA A 444 -15.90 8.78 9.96
CA ALA A 444 -16.83 9.13 11.05
C ALA A 444 -18.31 9.19 10.63
N GLY A 445 -18.57 9.21 9.32
CA GLY A 445 -19.92 9.20 8.77
C GLY A 445 -20.48 7.81 8.46
N GLY A 446 -19.70 6.74 8.59
CA GLY A 446 -20.05 5.39 8.11
C GLY A 446 -20.06 5.24 6.57
N ASP A 447 -19.78 6.33 5.84
CA ASP A 447 -19.71 6.35 4.37
C ASP A 447 -18.34 5.82 3.87
N GLY A 448 -17.30 5.86 4.73
CA GLY A 448 -15.91 5.52 4.43
C GLY A 448 -15.52 4.04 4.58
N GLY A 449 -16.29 3.10 4.01
CA GLY A 449 -15.89 1.68 3.90
C GLY A 449 -15.96 0.83 5.18
N GLY A 450 -15.85 1.44 6.36
CA GLY A 450 -16.21 0.82 7.63
C GLY A 450 -17.72 0.82 7.85
N GLY A 451 -18.39 -0.27 7.45
CA GLY A 451 -19.74 -0.55 7.96
C GLY A 451 -19.60 -0.87 9.44
N GLY A 452 -20.05 0.06 10.30
CA GLY A 452 -19.62 0.17 11.70
C GLY A 452 -19.54 -1.16 12.45
N ASP A 453 -18.32 -1.63 12.65
CA ASP A 453 -18.05 -2.75 13.55
C ASP A 453 -18.06 -2.26 14.99
N ALA A 454 -18.72 -3.03 15.84
CA ALA A 454 -18.80 -2.81 17.29
C ALA A 454 -18.54 -4.12 18.05
N VAL A 455 -18.04 -5.14 17.36
CA VAL A 455 -17.49 -6.34 17.98
C VAL A 455 -16.05 -6.02 18.35
N SER A 456 -15.68 -6.18 19.62
CA SER A 456 -14.27 -6.17 20.01
C SER A 456 -13.59 -7.45 19.50
N PRO A 457 -12.33 -7.36 19.04
CA PRO A 457 -11.48 -8.52 18.83
C PRO A 457 -11.55 -9.55 19.95
N THR A 458 -11.57 -10.82 19.58
CA THR A 458 -11.17 -11.88 20.50
C THR A 458 -9.65 -11.96 20.53
N VAL A 459 -9.07 -12.14 21.71
CA VAL A 459 -7.63 -12.30 21.91
C VAL A 459 -7.38 -13.26 23.06
N ALA A 460 -6.33 -14.08 22.94
CA ALA A 460 -5.88 -14.98 23.99
C ALA A 460 -4.36 -15.16 23.94
N PHE A 461 -3.70 -15.12 25.09
CA PHE A 461 -2.29 -15.51 25.20
C PHE A 461 -2.12 -16.98 24.81
N THR A 462 -1.19 -17.24 23.90
CA THR A 462 -0.72 -18.59 23.53
C THR A 462 0.57 -18.93 24.29
N GLN A 463 1.42 -17.94 24.58
CA GLN A 463 2.53 -18.02 25.54
C GLN A 463 2.78 -16.67 26.24
N PRO A 464 3.29 -16.65 27.49
CA PRO A 464 3.43 -17.77 28.40
C PRO A 464 2.05 -18.28 28.90
N ALA A 465 2.03 -19.41 29.61
CA ALA A 465 0.79 -19.92 30.20
C ALA A 465 0.39 -19.12 31.46
N ASN A 466 -0.90 -19.04 31.76
CA ASN A 466 -1.39 -18.44 33.00
C ASN A 466 -0.87 -19.22 34.23
N GLY A 467 -0.21 -18.52 35.15
CA GLY A 467 0.49 -19.09 36.31
C GLY A 467 1.92 -19.55 36.04
N ALA A 468 2.46 -19.36 34.83
CA ALA A 468 3.84 -19.75 34.50
C ALA A 468 4.88 -19.03 35.36
N ARG A 469 5.98 -19.72 35.69
CA ARG A 469 7.22 -19.07 36.17
C ARG A 469 8.01 -18.59 34.96
N VAL A 470 8.66 -17.43 35.10
CA VAL A 470 9.38 -16.76 34.00
C VAL A 470 10.61 -16.03 34.51
N SER A 471 11.69 -16.04 33.74
CA SER A 471 12.87 -15.18 33.94
C SER A 471 13.64 -14.97 32.62
N GLY A 472 14.58 -14.03 32.60
CA GLY A 472 15.36 -13.71 31.41
C GLY A 472 14.52 -13.05 30.30
N THR A 473 14.69 -13.50 29.06
CA THR A 473 13.90 -13.02 27.92
C THR A 473 12.76 -13.99 27.63
N VAL A 474 11.53 -13.54 27.85
CA VAL A 474 10.28 -14.28 27.75
C VAL A 474 9.60 -13.94 26.43
N ALA A 475 9.22 -14.98 25.66
CA ALA A 475 8.36 -14.80 24.51
C ALA A 475 6.90 -14.62 24.97
N LEU A 476 6.34 -13.44 24.69
CA LEU A 476 4.91 -13.19 24.72
C LEU A 476 4.35 -13.52 23.33
N ALA A 477 3.23 -14.23 23.28
CA ALA A 477 2.54 -14.57 22.04
C ALA A 477 1.03 -14.60 22.26
N ALA A 478 0.26 -14.14 21.27
CA ALA A 478 -1.20 -14.15 21.31
C ALA A 478 -1.80 -14.58 19.97
N ASP A 479 -2.91 -15.31 20.03
CA ASP A 479 -3.85 -15.42 18.91
C ASP A 479 -4.91 -14.33 19.08
N ALA A 480 -5.28 -13.67 17.99
CA ALA A 480 -6.26 -12.60 17.98
C ALA A 480 -7.06 -12.63 16.67
N GLN A 481 -8.39 -12.63 16.79
CA GLN A 481 -9.32 -12.82 15.67
C GLN A 481 -10.53 -11.90 15.82
N ASP A 482 -10.97 -11.35 14.69
CA ASP A 482 -12.01 -10.33 14.60
C ASP A 482 -12.77 -10.42 13.25
N ASN A 483 -13.97 -9.83 13.14
CA ASN A 483 -14.78 -9.88 11.91
C ASN A 483 -14.51 -8.79 10.85
N VAL A 484 -13.81 -7.69 11.16
CA VAL A 484 -13.14 -6.84 10.14
C VAL A 484 -11.62 -7.02 10.11
N GLY A 485 -11.05 -7.58 11.17
CA GLY A 485 -9.66 -8.04 11.24
C GLY A 485 -8.79 -7.21 12.18
N VAL A 486 -7.90 -7.90 12.89
CA VAL A 486 -7.00 -7.30 13.90
C VAL A 486 -5.83 -6.60 13.21
N VAL A 487 -5.71 -5.30 13.44
CA VAL A 487 -4.62 -4.43 12.95
C VAL A 487 -3.34 -4.66 13.73
N ARG A 488 -3.42 -4.81 15.06
CA ARG A 488 -2.27 -5.12 15.92
C ARG A 488 -2.67 -5.65 17.30
N VAL A 489 -1.71 -6.17 18.05
CA VAL A 489 -1.81 -6.53 19.46
C VAL A 489 -0.75 -5.80 20.27
N ASP A 490 -1.16 -4.94 21.20
CA ASP A 490 -0.25 -4.32 22.18
C ASP A 490 -0.02 -5.28 23.37
N PHE A 491 1.23 -5.47 23.78
CA PHE A 491 1.60 -6.25 24.97
C PHE A 491 2.04 -5.34 26.13
N ALA A 492 1.66 -5.70 27.36
CA ALA A 492 1.95 -4.92 28.56
C ALA A 492 2.21 -5.80 29.80
N VAL A 493 2.97 -5.28 30.77
CA VAL A 493 3.15 -5.86 32.12
C VAL A 493 2.72 -4.85 33.19
N ASP A 494 1.88 -5.29 34.12
CA ASP A 494 1.28 -4.48 35.21
C ASP A 494 0.64 -3.17 34.74
N GLY A 495 0.17 -3.13 33.48
CA GLY A 495 -0.42 -1.96 32.82
C GLY A 495 0.56 -1.11 32.00
N VAL A 496 1.88 -1.31 32.14
CA VAL A 496 2.92 -0.64 31.36
C VAL A 496 3.09 -1.35 30.02
N VAL A 497 2.87 -0.64 28.91
CA VAL A 497 3.07 -1.19 27.55
C VAL A 497 4.54 -1.47 27.31
N LEU A 498 4.82 -2.65 26.76
CA LEU A 498 6.16 -3.11 26.38
C LEU A 498 6.45 -2.84 24.89
N GLY A 499 5.41 -2.97 24.06
CA GLY A 499 5.42 -2.75 22.62
C GLY A 499 4.26 -3.50 21.96
N ASP A 500 4.15 -3.42 20.64
CA ASP A 500 3.08 -4.03 19.84
C ASP A 500 3.62 -4.93 18.71
N ASP A 501 2.73 -5.72 18.13
CA ASP A 501 2.95 -6.43 16.87
C ASP A 501 1.72 -6.29 15.96
N ALA A 502 1.94 -5.89 14.71
CA ALA A 502 0.92 -5.73 13.67
C ALA A 502 0.74 -6.97 12.77
N THR A 503 1.57 -8.01 12.93
CA THR A 503 1.60 -9.18 12.02
C THR A 503 1.32 -10.48 12.77
N ALA A 504 0.22 -11.17 12.42
CA ALA A 504 -0.02 -12.51 12.93
C ALA A 504 1.06 -13.51 12.42
N PRO A 505 1.61 -14.40 13.27
CA PRO A 505 1.28 -14.63 14.68
C PRO A 505 1.95 -13.64 15.64
N TYR A 506 1.11 -12.86 16.34
CA TYR A 506 1.51 -11.70 17.14
C TYR A 506 2.43 -12.08 18.31
N GLN A 507 3.64 -11.50 18.36
CA GLN A 507 4.68 -11.85 19.33
C GLN A 507 5.47 -10.64 19.85
N PHE A 508 5.93 -10.72 21.10
CA PHE A 508 6.83 -9.72 21.68
C PHE A 508 7.86 -10.35 22.63
N ALA A 509 9.08 -9.82 22.67
CA ALA A 509 10.17 -10.32 23.52
C ALA A 509 10.35 -9.45 24.78
N TRP A 510 9.85 -9.94 25.92
CA TRP A 510 9.91 -9.22 27.20
C TRP A 510 11.11 -9.64 28.04
N ASN A 511 11.94 -8.69 28.48
CA ASN A 511 13.07 -8.96 29.38
C ASN A 511 12.68 -8.69 30.84
N THR A 512 12.69 -9.73 31.68
CA THR A 512 12.31 -9.65 33.10
C THR A 512 13.43 -9.12 34.00
N ALA A 513 14.66 -8.94 33.53
CA ALA A 513 15.83 -8.69 34.37
C ALA A 513 15.79 -7.34 35.15
N GLY A 514 14.90 -6.41 34.76
CA GLY A 514 14.60 -5.18 35.51
C GLY A 514 13.30 -5.23 36.33
N VAL A 515 12.59 -6.35 36.32
CA VAL A 515 11.30 -6.56 37.00
C VAL A 515 11.55 -7.24 38.35
N ALA A 516 10.72 -6.93 39.35
CA ALA A 516 10.81 -7.55 40.67
C ALA A 516 10.45 -9.05 40.63
N ASP A 517 10.89 -9.82 41.62
CA ASP A 517 10.40 -11.18 41.83
C ASP A 517 9.02 -11.13 42.48
N GLY A 518 8.02 -11.76 41.86
CA GLY A 518 6.63 -11.60 42.29
C GLY A 518 5.60 -12.20 41.34
N GLN A 519 4.33 -11.89 41.59
CA GLN A 519 3.23 -12.13 40.66
C GLN A 519 3.02 -10.86 39.82
N HIS A 520 3.06 -10.99 38.50
CA HIS A 520 2.91 -9.88 37.55
C HIS A 520 1.78 -10.17 36.56
N SER A 521 1.04 -9.13 36.18
CA SER A 521 -0.10 -9.22 35.26
C SER A 521 0.37 -8.92 33.84
N LEU A 522 0.34 -9.90 32.94
CA LEU A 522 0.55 -9.69 31.52
C LEU A 522 -0.77 -9.43 30.82
N THR A 523 -0.81 -8.41 29.96
CA THR A 523 -1.98 -8.00 29.21
C THR A 523 -1.66 -7.99 27.71
N ALA A 524 -2.54 -8.58 26.90
CA ALA A 524 -2.49 -8.51 25.45
C ALA A 524 -3.77 -7.81 24.95
N ARG A 525 -3.61 -6.74 24.17
CA ARG A 525 -4.68 -5.83 23.75
C ARG A 525 -4.77 -5.80 22.23
N ALA A 526 -5.70 -6.56 21.66
CA ALA A 526 -5.95 -6.62 20.23
C ALA A 526 -6.85 -5.48 19.77
N ILE A 527 -6.54 -4.87 18.63
CA ILE A 527 -7.24 -3.71 18.08
C ILE A 527 -7.60 -3.99 16.62
N ASP A 528 -8.86 -3.77 16.23
CA ASP A 528 -9.34 -3.98 14.85
C ASP A 528 -9.17 -2.75 13.94
N ALA A 529 -9.63 -2.87 12.70
CA ALA A 529 -9.65 -1.79 11.70
C ALA A 529 -10.72 -0.69 11.97
N ALA A 530 -11.62 -0.88 12.94
CA ALA A 530 -12.62 0.09 13.38
C ALA A 530 -12.22 0.83 14.68
N GLY A 531 -11.17 0.36 15.37
CA GLY A 531 -10.71 0.85 16.67
C GLY A 531 -11.36 0.18 17.88
N ASN A 532 -12.10 -0.93 17.71
CA ASN A 532 -12.59 -1.71 18.85
C ASN A 532 -11.43 -2.49 19.50
N ILE A 533 -11.55 -2.75 20.81
CA ILE A 533 -10.46 -3.27 21.62
C ILE A 533 -10.88 -4.56 22.33
N GLY A 534 -10.15 -5.64 22.04
CA GLY A 534 -10.16 -6.89 22.80
C GLY A 534 -9.01 -6.94 23.79
N THR A 535 -9.21 -7.55 24.96
CA THR A 535 -8.16 -7.66 25.98
C THR A 535 -8.14 -9.04 26.63
N ALA A 536 -6.96 -9.67 26.66
CA ALA A 536 -6.65 -10.85 27.46
C ALA A 536 -5.69 -10.49 28.59
N ILE A 537 -5.86 -11.11 29.76
CA ILE A 537 -4.98 -10.95 30.93
C ILE A 537 -4.62 -12.33 31.47
N ILE A 538 -3.33 -12.53 31.77
CA ILE A 538 -2.81 -13.68 32.53
C ILE A 538 -1.90 -13.18 33.65
N THR A 539 -1.67 -14.01 34.67
CA THR A 539 -0.68 -13.73 35.71
C THR A 539 0.53 -14.65 35.53
N VAL A 540 1.74 -14.14 35.77
CA VAL A 540 2.99 -14.91 35.75
C VAL A 540 3.80 -14.67 37.02
N ALA A 541 4.64 -15.63 37.38
CA ALA A 541 5.57 -15.56 38.48
C ALA A 541 6.98 -15.19 37.98
N VAL A 542 7.35 -13.91 38.05
CA VAL A 542 8.73 -13.49 37.76
C VAL A 542 9.64 -14.03 38.87
N ALA A 543 10.71 -14.71 38.47
CA ALA A 543 11.65 -15.37 39.37
C ALA A 543 13.09 -15.22 38.84
N ASN A 544 13.60 -13.98 38.87
CA ASN A 544 15.01 -13.68 38.57
C ASN A 544 15.94 -14.13 39.72
N GLY A 545 15.42 -14.29 40.94
CA GLY A 545 16.13 -14.79 42.11
C GLY A 545 16.45 -16.28 42.05
N SER A 546 17.68 -16.63 42.46
CA SER A 546 18.28 -17.96 42.27
C SER A 546 17.61 -19.11 43.06
N GLY A 547 16.62 -19.74 42.45
CA GLY A 547 16.48 -21.19 42.50
C GLY A 547 17.45 -21.82 41.50
N ALA A 548 18.03 -22.98 41.83
CA ALA A 548 18.76 -23.76 40.83
C ALA A 548 17.73 -24.45 39.94
N ASP A 549 17.61 -23.98 38.70
CA ASP A 549 16.91 -24.71 37.65
C ASP A 549 17.70 -25.99 37.30
N THR A 550 16.98 -27.09 37.24
CA THR A 550 17.51 -28.45 36.98
C THR A 550 16.65 -29.21 35.96
N THR A 551 15.70 -28.54 35.32
CA THR A 551 14.82 -29.15 34.32
C THR A 551 15.48 -29.00 32.95
N PRO A 552 15.74 -30.08 32.19
CA PRO A 552 16.23 -29.94 30.82
C PRO A 552 15.11 -29.56 29.86
N PRO A 553 15.37 -28.69 28.86
CA PRO A 553 14.42 -28.36 27.80
C PRO A 553 13.75 -29.57 27.17
N THR A 554 12.45 -29.49 26.91
CA THR A 554 11.80 -30.43 26.00
C THR A 554 12.11 -30.05 24.56
N LEU A 555 12.56 -31.01 23.74
CA LEU A 555 12.89 -30.80 22.33
C LEU A 555 12.41 -31.99 21.50
N ALA A 556 11.65 -31.71 20.44
CA ALA A 556 11.31 -32.67 19.39
C ALA A 556 11.66 -32.07 18.01
N LEU A 557 12.46 -32.79 17.23
CA LEU A 557 12.72 -32.49 15.82
C LEU A 557 11.53 -33.03 15.00
N LEU A 558 10.86 -32.16 14.25
CA LEU A 558 9.63 -32.50 13.49
C LEU A 558 9.91 -32.67 12.00
N SER A 559 10.80 -31.83 11.44
CA SER A 559 11.32 -31.92 10.08
C SER A 559 12.82 -31.60 10.08
N PRO A 560 13.63 -32.28 9.24
CA PRO A 560 13.31 -33.52 8.54
C PRO A 560 13.12 -34.68 9.54
N SER A 561 12.24 -35.63 9.22
CA SER A 561 12.04 -36.83 10.04
C SER A 561 13.22 -37.80 9.93
N ASP A 562 13.43 -38.63 10.94
CA ASP A 562 14.41 -39.72 10.87
C ASP A 562 14.10 -40.65 9.67
N GLY A 563 15.15 -41.01 8.93
CA GLY A 563 15.06 -41.77 7.68
C GLY A 563 14.63 -40.98 6.43
N ALA A 564 14.38 -39.67 6.51
CA ALA A 564 13.94 -38.87 5.35
C ALA A 564 15.03 -38.74 4.27
N THR A 565 14.61 -38.72 3.00
CA THR A 565 15.46 -38.31 1.86
C THR A 565 15.19 -36.84 1.53
N VAL A 566 16.24 -36.04 1.39
CA VAL A 566 16.16 -34.57 1.38
C VAL A 566 17.10 -33.94 0.34
N SER A 567 16.68 -32.81 -0.26
CA SER A 567 17.44 -32.14 -1.34
C SER A 567 17.15 -30.63 -1.42
N GLY A 568 18.12 -29.84 -1.89
CA GLY A 568 17.96 -28.38 -2.03
C GLY A 568 18.00 -27.60 -0.70
N ASP A 569 17.00 -26.73 -0.51
CA ASP A 569 16.80 -25.92 0.70
C ASP A 569 15.67 -26.54 1.53
N GLN A 570 15.98 -27.03 2.74
CA GLN A 570 15.10 -27.89 3.53
C GLN A 570 14.76 -27.27 4.89
N PRO A 571 13.48 -27.17 5.28
CA PRO A 571 13.09 -26.59 6.56
C PRO A 571 13.36 -27.56 7.72
N ILE A 572 14.23 -27.15 8.64
CA ILE A 572 14.32 -27.72 9.97
C ILE A 572 13.21 -27.09 10.82
N THR A 573 12.22 -27.89 11.20
CA THR A 573 11.16 -27.46 12.12
C THR A 573 11.22 -28.29 13.40
N LEU A 574 10.98 -27.64 14.52
CA LEU A 574 11.09 -28.24 15.85
C LEU A 574 9.96 -27.79 16.77
N ARG A 575 9.76 -28.54 17.85
CA ARG A 575 8.98 -28.11 19.01
C ARG A 575 9.91 -28.12 20.21
N VAL A 576 10.29 -26.93 20.66
CA VAL A 576 11.12 -26.72 21.85
C VAL A 576 10.33 -25.94 22.89
N ALA A 577 10.42 -26.33 24.16
CA ALA A 577 9.79 -25.64 25.29
C ALA A 577 10.50 -26.04 26.59
N ASP A 578 10.51 -25.15 27.57
CA ASP A 578 11.20 -25.30 28.85
C ASP A 578 10.34 -24.70 29.99
N ASP A 579 10.61 -25.01 31.26
CA ASP A 579 9.84 -24.47 32.40
C ASP A 579 10.42 -23.15 32.97
N VAL A 580 11.61 -22.72 32.51
CA VAL A 580 12.20 -21.40 32.81
C VAL A 580 12.46 -20.59 31.53
N GLY A 581 13.15 -21.15 30.53
CA GLY A 581 13.37 -20.52 29.23
C GLY A 581 14.59 -21.02 28.43
N ILE A 582 14.44 -21.08 27.10
CA ILE A 582 15.51 -21.49 26.17
C ILE A 582 16.52 -20.36 25.98
N ALA A 583 17.75 -20.54 26.44
CA ALA A 583 18.84 -19.59 26.23
C ALA A 583 19.47 -19.71 24.83
N ARG A 584 19.56 -20.93 24.27
CA ARG A 584 19.95 -21.13 22.86
C ARG A 584 19.57 -22.51 22.29
N VAL A 585 19.53 -22.58 20.96
CA VAL A 585 19.47 -23.83 20.18
C VAL A 585 20.69 -23.91 19.26
N GLU A 586 21.41 -25.03 19.29
CA GLU A 586 22.55 -25.34 18.44
C GLU A 586 22.19 -26.38 17.37
N TYR A 587 22.57 -26.13 16.12
CA TYR A 587 22.32 -27.00 14.97
C TYR A 587 23.63 -27.58 14.46
N ARG A 588 23.73 -28.90 14.44
CA ARG A 588 24.92 -29.66 14.07
C ARG A 588 24.59 -30.61 12.93
N VAL A 589 25.44 -30.63 11.91
CA VAL A 589 25.36 -31.64 10.83
C VAL A 589 26.68 -32.39 10.83
N ASP A 590 26.58 -33.69 11.08
CA ASP A 590 27.68 -34.63 11.33
C ASP A 590 28.55 -34.21 12.54
N GLY A 591 27.89 -33.77 13.61
CA GLY A 591 28.50 -33.27 14.85
C GLY A 591 29.10 -31.86 14.75
N ALA A 592 29.48 -31.41 13.56
CA ALA A 592 30.00 -30.07 13.32
C ALA A 592 28.90 -29.01 13.48
N LEU A 593 29.13 -28.04 14.38
CA LEU A 593 28.24 -26.90 14.63
C LEU A 593 28.14 -26.02 13.37
N ARG A 594 26.91 -25.72 12.96
CA ARG A 594 26.60 -24.93 11.76
C ARG A 594 25.92 -23.60 12.10
N LEU A 595 25.07 -23.59 13.12
CA LEU A 595 24.33 -22.41 13.56
C LEU A 595 24.01 -22.51 15.06
N THR A 596 23.96 -21.35 15.71
CA THR A 596 23.45 -21.18 17.06
C THR A 596 22.44 -20.04 17.04
N LEU A 597 21.23 -20.26 17.55
CA LEU A 597 20.19 -19.24 17.69
C LEU A 597 19.93 -18.99 19.18
N THR A 598 19.97 -17.72 19.61
CA THR A 598 19.78 -17.29 21.01
C THR A 598 18.41 -16.68 21.28
N SER A 599 17.53 -16.66 20.29
CA SER A 599 16.15 -16.14 20.37
C SER A 599 15.26 -16.86 19.35
N PRO A 600 13.96 -17.01 19.63
CA PRO A 600 13.00 -17.48 18.62
C PRO A 600 12.78 -16.41 17.51
N PRO A 601 12.18 -16.78 16.36
CA PRO A 601 11.82 -18.14 15.96
C PRO A 601 13.06 -19.02 15.71
N TYR A 602 12.98 -20.30 16.10
CA TYR A 602 14.07 -21.27 15.97
C TYR A 602 14.00 -22.07 14.65
N ASP A 603 13.39 -21.50 13.61
CA ASP A 603 13.25 -22.12 12.29
C ASP A 603 14.52 -21.91 11.45
N VAL A 604 15.00 -22.98 10.81
CA VAL A 604 16.28 -22.95 10.08
C VAL A 604 16.14 -23.62 8.72
N THR A 605 16.47 -22.91 7.64
CA THR A 605 16.62 -23.52 6.32
C THR A 605 18.00 -24.16 6.20
N TRP A 606 18.03 -25.49 6.17
CA TRP A 606 19.24 -26.26 5.89
C TRP A 606 19.43 -26.43 4.38
N ARG A 607 20.47 -25.80 3.84
CA ARG A 607 20.92 -26.05 2.47
C ARG A 607 21.66 -27.38 2.40
N THR A 608 20.99 -28.43 1.95
CA THR A 608 21.62 -29.76 1.78
C THR A 608 22.65 -29.73 0.66
N MET A 609 22.54 -28.80 -0.30
CA MET A 609 23.50 -28.58 -1.40
C MET A 609 24.93 -28.27 -0.95
N ASN A 610 25.14 -27.89 0.32
CA ASN A 610 26.46 -27.69 0.91
C ASN A 610 27.10 -29.00 1.45
N TYR A 611 26.46 -30.14 1.21
CA TYR A 611 26.84 -31.46 1.72
C TYR A 611 26.90 -32.47 0.57
N SER A 612 27.66 -33.55 0.77
CA SER A 612 27.68 -34.70 -0.13
C SER A 612 26.31 -35.38 -0.20
N ASP A 613 26.07 -36.15 -1.25
CA ASP A 613 24.96 -37.10 -1.26
C ASP A 613 25.32 -38.35 -0.43
N GLY A 614 24.38 -38.85 0.36
CA GLY A 614 24.60 -39.92 1.32
C GLY A 614 23.91 -39.69 2.66
N LEU A 615 24.24 -40.52 3.66
CA LEU A 615 23.68 -40.41 5.01
C LEU A 615 24.38 -39.30 5.81
N HIS A 616 23.60 -38.34 6.29
CA HIS A 616 24.01 -37.26 7.17
C HIS A 616 23.22 -37.32 8.49
N THR A 617 23.85 -36.91 9.60
CA THR A 617 23.16 -36.82 10.89
C THR A 617 22.92 -35.36 11.25
N LEU A 618 21.66 -34.94 11.25
CA LEU A 618 21.24 -33.68 11.85
C LEU A 618 21.04 -33.90 13.35
N THR A 619 21.71 -33.09 14.18
CA THR A 619 21.49 -33.02 15.62
C THR A 619 21.15 -31.58 15.99
N VAL A 620 20.06 -31.41 16.74
CA VAL A 620 19.64 -30.13 17.32
C VAL A 620 19.74 -30.27 18.83
N THR A 621 20.39 -29.32 19.50
CA THR A 621 20.52 -29.30 20.97
C THR A 621 19.97 -28.00 21.52
N ALA A 622 18.98 -28.09 22.41
CA ALA A 622 18.46 -26.96 23.17
C ALA A 622 19.18 -26.83 24.51
N TYR A 623 19.38 -25.58 24.95
CA TYR A 623 20.02 -25.19 26.21
C TYR A 623 19.11 -24.19 26.93
N ASP A 624 18.86 -24.39 28.22
CA ASP A 624 18.27 -23.38 29.10
C ASP A 624 19.33 -22.39 29.63
N ALA A 625 18.93 -21.47 30.51
CA ALA A 625 19.80 -20.45 31.11
C ALA A 625 20.70 -20.98 32.26
N ALA A 626 20.35 -22.10 32.90
CA ALA A 626 21.18 -22.76 33.91
C ALA A 626 22.24 -23.69 33.29
N GLY A 627 22.05 -24.07 32.02
CA GLY A 627 22.93 -24.93 31.25
C GLY A 627 22.52 -26.40 31.19
N ASN A 628 21.29 -26.78 31.58
CA ASN A 628 20.79 -28.12 31.26
C ASN A 628 20.47 -28.19 29.74
N THR A 629 20.39 -29.41 29.21
CA THR A 629 20.31 -29.62 27.75
C THR A 629 19.51 -30.85 27.37
N THR A 630 18.87 -30.79 26.21
CA THR A 630 18.29 -31.94 25.51
C THR A 630 18.64 -31.86 24.04
N ALA A 631 19.05 -32.98 23.46
CA ALA A 631 19.33 -33.12 22.04
C ALA A 631 18.32 -34.05 21.36
N ALA A 632 17.92 -33.69 20.14
CA ALA A 632 17.17 -34.53 19.21
C ALA A 632 17.96 -34.69 17.91
N SER A 633 17.81 -35.83 17.23
CA SER A 633 18.55 -36.11 16.00
C SER A 633 17.73 -36.90 15.00
N ALA A 634 17.98 -36.63 13.71
CA ALA A 634 17.49 -37.41 12.59
C ALA A 634 18.68 -37.81 11.69
N THR A 635 18.75 -39.08 11.33
CA THR A 635 19.62 -39.57 10.25
C THR A 635 18.85 -39.46 8.95
N VAL A 636 19.41 -38.78 7.97
CA VAL A 636 18.73 -38.41 6.73
C VAL A 636 19.61 -38.68 5.52
N THR A 637 19.00 -39.03 4.39
CA THR A 637 19.72 -39.22 3.12
C THR A 637 19.68 -37.94 2.32
N VAL A 638 20.82 -37.24 2.23
CA VAL A 638 20.97 -36.12 1.30
C VAL A 638 21.06 -36.68 -0.12
N ALA A 639 20.26 -36.12 -1.03
CA ALA A 639 20.21 -36.46 -2.45
C ALA A 639 20.00 -35.17 -3.27
N ASN A 640 21.02 -34.30 -3.27
CA ASN A 640 21.03 -33.04 -4.02
C ASN A 640 21.02 -33.26 -5.53
N GLN A 641 21.57 -34.37 -6.00
CA GLN A 641 21.25 -34.89 -7.32
C GLN A 641 19.75 -35.24 -7.34
N SER A 642 18.98 -34.44 -8.09
CA SER A 642 17.78 -34.95 -8.78
C SER A 642 18.14 -36.33 -9.36
N PRO A 643 17.23 -37.32 -9.32
CA PRO A 643 17.54 -38.65 -9.84
C PRO A 643 18.09 -38.49 -11.25
N ILE A 644 19.36 -38.89 -11.44
CA ILE A 644 20.07 -38.69 -12.70
C ILE A 644 19.20 -39.35 -13.77
N ASP A 645 18.67 -38.57 -14.72
CA ASP A 645 17.98 -39.22 -15.80
C ASP A 645 19.00 -40.06 -16.54
N THR A 646 18.71 -41.34 -16.59
CA THR A 646 19.54 -42.40 -17.16
C THR A 646 18.76 -43.14 -18.25
N THR A 647 17.61 -42.58 -18.62
CA THR A 647 16.75 -43.01 -19.72
C THR A 647 17.19 -42.24 -20.96
N PRO A 648 17.73 -42.90 -22.00
CA PRO A 648 17.98 -42.21 -23.25
C PRO A 648 16.66 -41.75 -23.90
N PRO A 649 16.62 -40.57 -24.54
CA PRO A 649 15.44 -40.08 -25.23
C PRO A 649 15.01 -41.05 -26.32
N THR A 650 13.71 -41.11 -26.62
CA THR A 650 13.26 -41.82 -27.82
C THR A 650 13.53 -40.97 -29.07
N VAL A 651 13.87 -41.59 -30.19
CA VAL A 651 14.05 -40.91 -31.47
C VAL A 651 13.66 -41.80 -32.65
N ALA A 652 13.02 -41.23 -33.66
CA ALA A 652 12.71 -41.88 -34.93
C ALA A 652 12.83 -40.88 -36.08
N ILE A 653 13.54 -41.26 -37.15
CA ILE A 653 13.63 -40.44 -38.37
C ILE A 653 12.26 -40.45 -39.06
N THR A 654 11.73 -39.26 -39.33
CA THR A 654 10.40 -39.04 -39.93
C THR A 654 10.49 -38.63 -41.40
N ALA A 655 11.62 -38.06 -41.83
CA ALA A 655 11.95 -37.84 -43.23
C ALA A 655 13.49 -37.81 -43.44
N PRO A 656 14.01 -38.28 -44.59
CA PRO A 656 13.32 -39.09 -45.60
C PRO A 656 12.92 -40.48 -45.07
N ALA A 657 12.24 -41.28 -45.88
CA ALA A 657 11.88 -42.66 -45.52
C ALA A 657 13.08 -43.62 -45.68
N ASP A 658 13.07 -44.74 -44.94
CA ASP A 658 14.09 -45.79 -45.08
C ASP A 658 14.07 -46.40 -46.50
N GLY A 659 15.25 -46.51 -47.11
CA GLY A 659 15.44 -46.91 -48.50
C GLY A 659 15.16 -45.82 -49.55
N ALA A 660 14.93 -44.56 -49.18
CA ALA A 660 14.66 -43.49 -50.12
C ALA A 660 15.88 -43.11 -50.99
N THR A 661 15.64 -42.79 -52.25
CA THR A 661 16.61 -42.09 -53.12
C THR A 661 16.35 -40.59 -53.07
N VAL A 662 17.39 -39.78 -52.88
CA VAL A 662 17.30 -38.32 -52.66
C VAL A 662 18.36 -37.54 -53.45
N ALA A 663 18.06 -36.27 -53.74
CA ALA A 663 18.91 -35.36 -54.49
C ALA A 663 18.58 -33.89 -54.15
N GLY A 664 19.52 -32.97 -54.39
CA GLY A 664 19.35 -31.54 -54.12
C GLY A 664 19.26 -31.21 -52.63
N ILE A 665 18.34 -30.31 -52.25
CA ILE A 665 18.09 -29.94 -50.86
C ILE A 665 16.97 -30.84 -50.29
N VAL A 666 17.35 -31.67 -49.32
CA VAL A 666 16.52 -32.69 -48.69
C VAL A 666 16.14 -32.24 -47.28
N THR A 667 14.84 -32.19 -46.97
CA THR A 667 14.41 -32.04 -45.57
C THR A 667 14.66 -33.34 -44.82
N VAL A 668 15.56 -33.27 -43.85
CA VAL A 668 15.84 -34.34 -42.89
C VAL A 668 15.12 -33.99 -41.59
N SER A 669 14.35 -34.92 -41.02
CA SER A 669 13.61 -34.68 -39.77
C SER A 669 13.48 -35.92 -38.89
N ALA A 670 13.29 -35.69 -37.59
CA ALA A 670 12.99 -36.73 -36.60
C ALA A 670 11.89 -36.29 -35.63
N GLY A 671 11.12 -37.27 -35.16
CA GLY A 671 10.39 -37.17 -33.90
C GLY A 671 11.30 -37.64 -32.77
N ALA A 672 11.28 -36.93 -31.64
CA ALA A 672 12.00 -37.32 -30.43
C ALA A 672 11.19 -36.91 -29.19
N GLU A 673 11.06 -37.82 -28.23
CA GLU A 673 10.28 -37.63 -27.00
C GLU A 673 11.06 -38.19 -25.81
N ASP A 674 10.97 -37.48 -24.68
CA ASP A 674 11.64 -37.83 -23.43
C ASP A 674 10.83 -37.33 -22.21
N ALA A 675 11.07 -37.91 -21.03
CA ALA A 675 10.39 -37.57 -19.78
C ALA A 675 10.87 -36.25 -19.13
N VAL A 676 12.13 -35.85 -19.35
CA VAL A 676 12.71 -34.59 -18.84
C VAL A 676 12.87 -33.56 -19.97
N GLY A 677 13.08 -34.00 -21.20
CA GLY A 677 12.91 -33.23 -22.43
C GLY A 677 14.14 -33.23 -23.35
N VAL A 678 13.88 -33.33 -24.66
CA VAL A 678 14.92 -33.37 -25.70
C VAL A 678 15.45 -31.97 -26.02
N VAL A 679 16.71 -31.71 -25.66
CA VAL A 679 17.42 -30.45 -25.89
C VAL A 679 17.83 -30.28 -27.35
N ARG A 680 18.24 -31.37 -28.02
CA ARG A 680 18.72 -31.32 -29.40
C ARG A 680 18.53 -32.66 -30.12
N VAL A 681 18.34 -32.62 -31.43
CA VAL A 681 18.62 -33.75 -32.33
C VAL A 681 19.75 -33.35 -33.28
N ASP A 682 20.86 -34.11 -33.24
CA ASP A 682 21.94 -34.04 -34.22
C ASP A 682 21.64 -34.96 -35.41
N PHE A 683 21.97 -34.52 -36.62
CA PHE A 683 21.84 -35.33 -37.84
C PHE A 683 23.21 -35.53 -38.49
N ALA A 684 23.48 -36.76 -38.96
CA ALA A 684 24.75 -37.14 -39.57
C ALA A 684 24.58 -38.12 -40.73
N ILE A 685 25.43 -37.99 -41.74
CA ILE A 685 25.52 -38.88 -42.91
C ILE A 685 26.83 -39.67 -42.81
N ASP A 686 26.73 -41.00 -42.72
CA ASP A 686 27.85 -41.92 -42.45
C ASP A 686 28.74 -41.49 -41.26
N GLY A 687 28.13 -40.83 -40.27
CA GLY A 687 28.80 -40.32 -39.07
C GLY A 687 29.37 -38.90 -39.19
N LEU A 688 29.36 -38.29 -40.38
CA LEU A 688 29.70 -36.88 -40.57
C LEU A 688 28.48 -36.01 -40.26
N ALA A 689 28.59 -35.09 -39.29
CA ALA A 689 27.50 -34.20 -38.91
C ALA A 689 27.09 -33.25 -40.06
N ILE A 690 25.79 -33.20 -40.35
CA ILE A 690 25.19 -32.33 -41.39
C ILE A 690 24.36 -31.18 -40.81
N GLY A 691 24.00 -31.24 -39.52
CA GLY A 691 23.30 -30.17 -38.82
C GLY A 691 22.67 -30.65 -37.51
N SER A 692 21.96 -29.75 -36.81
CA SER A 692 21.20 -30.08 -35.60
C SER A 692 19.99 -29.17 -35.45
N ALA A 693 18.97 -29.64 -34.73
CA ALA A 693 17.76 -28.89 -34.41
C ALA A 693 17.49 -28.93 -32.90
N THR A 694 17.08 -27.81 -32.30
CA THR A 694 16.83 -27.66 -30.85
C THR A 694 15.35 -27.50 -30.47
N THR A 695 14.46 -27.50 -31.45
CA THR A 695 13.00 -27.39 -31.26
C THR A 695 12.25 -28.37 -32.15
N ALA A 696 11.10 -28.85 -31.66
CA ALA A 696 10.20 -29.70 -32.44
C ALA A 696 9.35 -28.88 -33.43
N PRO A 697 9.07 -29.38 -34.65
CA PRO A 697 9.58 -30.63 -35.23
C PRO A 697 11.07 -30.53 -35.57
N TYR A 698 11.87 -31.48 -35.07
CA TYR A 698 13.32 -31.44 -35.22
C TYR A 698 13.69 -31.72 -36.68
N ALA A 699 14.05 -30.68 -37.43
CA ALA A 699 14.31 -30.78 -38.87
C ALA A 699 15.43 -29.84 -39.32
N ILE A 700 16.16 -30.26 -40.35
CA ILE A 700 17.18 -29.47 -41.05
C ILE A 700 17.07 -29.65 -42.57
N ALA A 701 17.67 -28.73 -43.33
CA ALA A 701 17.88 -28.88 -44.76
C ALA A 701 19.29 -29.44 -45.02
N TRP A 702 19.37 -30.60 -45.68
CA TRP A 702 20.62 -31.24 -46.10
C TRP A 702 20.81 -31.06 -47.62
N ASN A 703 21.90 -30.44 -48.05
CA ASN A 703 22.27 -30.40 -49.47
C ASN A 703 23.12 -31.62 -49.84
N THR A 704 22.60 -32.47 -50.73
CA THR A 704 23.29 -33.69 -51.20
C THR A 704 24.36 -33.42 -52.24
N ALA A 705 24.45 -32.23 -52.85
CA ALA A 705 25.37 -31.94 -53.96
C ALA A 705 26.87 -32.12 -53.63
N GLY A 706 27.25 -32.04 -52.35
CA GLY A 706 28.60 -32.36 -51.87
C GLY A 706 28.90 -33.85 -51.68
N HIS A 707 27.93 -34.74 -51.91
CA HIS A 707 28.02 -36.19 -51.74
C HIS A 707 28.04 -36.87 -53.12
N ALA A 708 28.70 -38.03 -53.22
CA ALA A 708 28.76 -38.80 -54.46
C ALA A 708 27.49 -39.65 -54.63
N ASP A 709 27.12 -40.01 -55.87
CA ASP A 709 26.00 -40.92 -56.11
C ASP A 709 26.29 -42.30 -55.52
N GLY A 710 25.46 -42.76 -54.57
CA GLY A 710 25.72 -43.96 -53.79
C GLY A 710 24.86 -44.12 -52.53
N PRO A 711 24.97 -45.26 -51.83
CA PRO A 711 24.26 -45.52 -50.58
C PRO A 711 24.90 -44.79 -49.39
N TYR A 712 24.07 -44.31 -48.47
CA TYR A 712 24.47 -43.61 -47.25
C TYR A 712 23.60 -44.02 -46.06
N THR A 713 24.15 -43.91 -44.85
CA THR A 713 23.44 -44.07 -43.59
C THR A 713 23.11 -42.71 -42.99
N LEU A 714 21.84 -42.32 -42.97
CA LEU A 714 21.40 -41.18 -42.18
C LEU A 714 21.21 -41.62 -40.73
N THR A 715 21.82 -40.89 -39.80
CA THR A 715 21.67 -41.05 -38.35
C THR A 715 21.06 -39.79 -37.76
N ALA A 716 20.10 -39.94 -36.85
CA ALA A 716 19.54 -38.87 -36.04
C ALA A 716 19.71 -39.23 -34.56
N THR A 717 20.44 -38.41 -33.82
CA THR A 717 20.77 -38.62 -32.40
C THR A 717 20.08 -37.58 -31.55
N ALA A 718 19.07 -37.99 -30.79
CA ALA A 718 18.43 -37.13 -29.80
C ALA A 718 19.27 -37.09 -28.51
N ILE A 719 19.31 -35.92 -27.86
CA ILE A 719 20.02 -35.66 -26.62
C ILE A 719 19.09 -34.90 -25.67
N ASP A 720 18.96 -35.38 -24.44
CA ASP A 720 18.11 -34.79 -23.39
C ASP A 720 18.84 -33.71 -22.54
N ALA A 721 18.20 -33.25 -21.47
CA ALA A 721 18.74 -32.26 -20.54
C ALA A 721 19.78 -32.81 -19.52
N ALA A 722 19.85 -34.12 -19.31
CA ALA A 722 20.87 -34.79 -18.49
C ALA A 722 22.12 -35.18 -19.31
N GLY A 723 21.99 -35.24 -20.64
CA GLY A 723 23.04 -35.60 -21.58
C GLY A 723 23.00 -37.07 -22.04
N ASN A 724 21.94 -37.83 -21.78
CA ASN A 724 21.80 -39.15 -22.42
C ASN A 724 21.48 -38.96 -23.90
N ALA A 725 21.83 -39.97 -24.70
CA ALA A 725 21.66 -39.94 -26.14
C ALA A 725 21.17 -41.28 -26.68
N ALA A 726 20.25 -41.21 -27.65
CA ALA A 726 19.84 -42.35 -28.46
C ALA A 726 19.88 -41.98 -29.94
N SER A 727 20.12 -42.97 -30.81
CA SER A 727 20.25 -42.76 -32.25
C SER A 727 19.29 -43.64 -33.05
N ALA A 728 18.48 -43.02 -33.88
CA ALA A 728 17.80 -43.68 -35.00
C ALA A 728 18.69 -43.65 -36.23
N ARG A 729 18.56 -44.64 -37.12
CA ARG A 729 19.26 -44.68 -38.40
C ARG A 729 18.38 -45.29 -39.50
N ILE A 730 18.55 -44.80 -40.72
CA ILE A 730 17.96 -45.36 -41.94
C ILE A 730 19.03 -45.45 -43.04
N ALA A 731 18.80 -46.33 -44.01
CA ALA A 731 19.54 -46.32 -45.26
C ALA A 731 18.86 -45.35 -46.25
N LEU A 732 19.64 -44.67 -47.07
CA LEU A 732 19.17 -43.90 -48.22
C LEU A 732 20.20 -43.98 -49.36
N ALA A 733 19.85 -43.48 -50.53
CA ALA A 733 20.79 -43.31 -51.64
C ALA A 733 20.78 -41.85 -52.12
N VAL A 734 21.97 -41.27 -52.30
CA VAL A 734 22.14 -40.02 -53.04
C VAL A 734 22.19 -40.34 -54.53
N ALA A 735 21.45 -39.58 -55.33
CA ALA A 735 21.47 -39.65 -56.79
C ALA A 735 21.34 -38.24 -57.38
N ASN A 736 22.38 -37.43 -57.21
CA ASN A 736 22.48 -36.08 -57.75
C ASN A 736 22.45 -36.08 -59.29
N GLY A 737 22.97 -37.16 -59.91
CA GLY A 737 22.98 -37.34 -61.35
C GLY A 737 24.16 -36.64 -62.04
N THR A 738 24.72 -37.30 -63.05
CA THR A 738 25.88 -36.79 -63.79
C THR A 738 25.47 -35.76 -64.85
N GLY A 739 25.15 -34.53 -64.40
CA GLY A 739 25.12 -33.34 -65.25
C GLY A 739 26.53 -32.79 -65.53
N ASP A 740 26.70 -32.08 -66.64
CA ASP A 740 27.92 -31.31 -66.89
C ASP A 740 27.93 -29.99 -66.12
N GLY A 741 29.14 -29.46 -65.87
CA GLY A 741 29.37 -28.33 -64.96
C GLY A 741 28.95 -26.95 -65.48
N SER A 742 27.85 -26.87 -66.22
CA SER A 742 27.17 -25.61 -66.55
C SER A 742 25.89 -25.48 -65.71
N ASP A 743 26.02 -24.78 -64.59
CA ASP A 743 24.88 -24.14 -63.94
C ASP A 743 24.10 -23.31 -64.98
N THR A 744 22.77 -23.52 -65.00
CA THR A 744 21.81 -22.79 -65.84
C THR A 744 20.54 -22.41 -65.08
N THR A 745 20.51 -22.62 -63.76
CA THR A 745 19.35 -22.40 -62.90
C THR A 745 19.59 -21.14 -62.05
N PRO A 746 18.91 -20.01 -62.29
CA PRO A 746 19.21 -18.79 -61.53
C PRO A 746 18.90 -18.93 -60.03
N PRO A 747 19.73 -18.35 -59.14
CA PRO A 747 19.48 -18.34 -57.69
C PRO A 747 18.13 -17.70 -57.38
N THR A 748 17.36 -18.37 -56.53
CA THR A 748 16.10 -17.85 -55.98
C THR A 748 16.36 -17.08 -54.70
N ILE A 749 15.68 -15.93 -54.55
CA ILE A 749 15.75 -15.09 -53.35
C ILE A 749 14.37 -14.55 -52.98
N ALA A 750 14.05 -14.52 -51.69
CA ALA A 750 12.84 -13.93 -51.14
C ALA A 750 13.16 -13.16 -49.85
N LEU A 751 12.70 -11.90 -49.79
CA LEU A 751 12.76 -11.08 -48.58
C LEU A 751 11.64 -11.51 -47.62
N LEU A 752 12.01 -11.98 -46.42
CA LEU A 752 11.07 -12.44 -45.39
C LEU A 752 10.77 -11.34 -44.35
N SER A 753 11.74 -10.48 -44.07
CA SER A 753 11.57 -9.28 -43.24
C SER A 753 12.47 -8.15 -43.74
N PRO A 754 12.02 -6.89 -43.74
CA PRO A 754 10.63 -6.45 -43.59
C PRO A 754 9.76 -6.84 -44.79
N GLN A 755 8.44 -6.95 -44.57
CA GLN A 755 7.44 -7.13 -45.63
C GLN A 755 7.16 -5.79 -46.36
N ASP A 756 6.67 -5.81 -47.61
CA ASP A 756 6.30 -4.55 -48.30
C ASP A 756 5.22 -3.79 -47.52
N GLY A 757 5.36 -2.47 -47.51
CA GLY A 757 4.51 -1.55 -46.73
C GLY A 757 4.78 -1.54 -45.22
N ALA A 758 5.70 -2.37 -44.69
CA ALA A 758 6.01 -2.37 -43.26
C ALA A 758 6.65 -1.03 -42.81
N THR A 759 6.19 -0.51 -41.67
CA THR A 759 6.82 0.64 -41.01
C THR A 759 7.93 0.14 -40.09
N VAL A 760 9.15 0.62 -40.30
CA VAL A 760 10.37 0.18 -39.58
C VAL A 760 11.12 1.34 -38.97
N SER A 761 11.71 1.13 -37.78
CA SER A 761 12.41 2.17 -37.02
C SER A 761 13.55 1.60 -36.17
N GLY A 762 14.70 2.27 -36.15
CA GLY A 762 15.87 1.84 -35.37
C GLY A 762 16.74 0.83 -36.13
N ASP A 763 17.38 -0.08 -35.39
CA ASP A 763 18.09 -1.24 -35.92
C ASP A 763 17.06 -2.36 -36.16
N HIS A 764 16.66 -2.59 -37.41
CA HIS A 764 15.62 -3.57 -37.79
C HIS A 764 16.24 -4.82 -38.46
N PRO A 765 15.84 -6.04 -38.07
CA PRO A 765 16.35 -7.27 -38.71
C PRO A 765 15.77 -7.43 -40.11
N VAL A 766 16.67 -7.66 -41.07
CA VAL A 766 16.39 -8.04 -42.45
C VAL A 766 16.70 -9.52 -42.59
N THR A 767 15.70 -10.31 -42.99
CA THR A 767 15.85 -11.76 -43.16
C THR A 767 15.49 -12.18 -44.58
N VAL A 768 16.26 -13.12 -45.13
CA VAL A 768 16.10 -13.58 -46.52
C VAL A 768 16.15 -15.10 -46.61
N GLN A 769 15.30 -15.66 -47.47
CA GLN A 769 15.45 -17.04 -47.93
C GLN A 769 16.14 -17.01 -49.29
N VAL A 770 17.25 -17.74 -49.41
CA VAL A 770 18.04 -17.82 -50.65
C VAL A 770 18.35 -19.29 -50.94
N ALA A 771 18.10 -19.74 -52.17
CA ALA A 771 18.31 -21.13 -52.56
C ALA A 771 18.69 -21.24 -54.04
N ASP A 772 19.58 -22.18 -54.33
CA ASP A 772 20.25 -22.40 -55.61
C ASP A 772 20.66 -23.89 -55.66
N ASP A 773 20.71 -24.52 -56.84
CA ASP A 773 21.03 -25.94 -56.99
C ASP A 773 22.54 -26.23 -57.07
N VAL A 774 23.38 -25.21 -57.32
CA VAL A 774 24.86 -25.33 -57.36
C VAL A 774 25.55 -24.51 -56.26
N GLY A 775 25.04 -23.32 -55.94
CA GLY A 775 25.39 -22.56 -54.73
C GLY A 775 25.40 -21.03 -54.90
N VAL A 776 24.79 -20.32 -53.95
CA VAL A 776 24.68 -18.85 -53.95
C VAL A 776 26.05 -18.17 -53.78
N ALA A 777 26.63 -17.68 -54.88
CA ALA A 777 27.94 -17.01 -54.87
C ALA A 777 27.96 -15.69 -54.09
N ARG A 778 26.86 -14.90 -54.09
CA ARG A 778 26.69 -13.72 -53.25
C ARG A 778 25.23 -13.25 -53.13
N VAL A 779 24.94 -12.51 -52.06
CA VAL A 779 23.73 -11.69 -51.88
C VAL A 779 24.16 -10.23 -51.83
N GLU A 780 23.41 -9.34 -52.49
CA GLU A 780 23.61 -7.88 -52.46
C GLU A 780 22.39 -7.22 -51.81
N TYR A 781 22.61 -6.30 -50.88
CA TYR A 781 21.55 -5.51 -50.25
C TYR A 781 21.60 -4.06 -50.72
N ARG A 782 20.47 -3.56 -51.22
CA ARG A 782 20.28 -2.22 -51.79
C ARG A 782 19.19 -1.48 -51.04
N VAL A 783 19.44 -0.21 -50.75
CA VAL A 783 18.42 0.71 -50.23
C VAL A 783 18.35 1.91 -51.14
N ASP A 784 17.19 2.07 -51.78
CA ASP A 784 16.90 2.99 -52.89
C ASP A 784 17.87 2.77 -54.08
N ASP A 785 17.95 1.52 -54.56
CA ASP A 785 18.88 0.98 -55.57
C ASP A 785 20.39 1.09 -55.24
N VAL A 786 20.79 1.93 -54.28
CA VAL A 786 22.16 2.08 -53.82
C VAL A 786 22.59 0.86 -53.00
N LEU A 787 23.59 0.14 -53.50
CA LEU A 787 24.23 -0.99 -52.82
C LEU A 787 24.83 -0.56 -51.47
N ARG A 788 24.46 -1.28 -50.40
CA ARG A 788 24.89 -1.02 -49.02
C ARG A 788 25.79 -2.10 -48.46
N LEU A 789 25.57 -3.36 -48.86
CA LEU A 789 26.31 -4.53 -48.37
C LEU A 789 26.30 -5.65 -49.40
N THR A 790 27.35 -6.48 -49.40
CA THR A 790 27.43 -7.72 -50.16
C THR A 790 27.93 -8.82 -49.23
N LEU A 791 27.26 -9.97 -49.21
CA LEU A 791 27.64 -11.16 -48.44
C LEU A 791 27.95 -12.31 -49.39
N THR A 792 29.08 -13.00 -49.20
CA THR A 792 29.54 -14.10 -50.07
C THR A 792 29.44 -15.48 -49.41
N ALA A 793 28.83 -15.57 -48.23
CA ALA A 793 28.59 -16.80 -47.48
C ALA A 793 27.44 -16.58 -46.48
N PRO A 794 26.69 -17.63 -46.10
CA PRO A 794 25.66 -17.55 -45.06
C PRO A 794 26.27 -17.43 -43.65
N PRO A 795 25.48 -17.01 -42.62
CA PRO A 795 24.09 -16.57 -42.71
C PRO A 795 23.95 -15.24 -43.47
N TYR A 796 22.86 -15.09 -44.22
CA TYR A 796 22.62 -13.91 -45.03
C TYR A 796 21.79 -12.82 -44.34
N ASP A 797 21.26 -13.07 -43.14
CA ASP A 797 20.47 -12.10 -42.37
C ASP A 797 21.32 -10.91 -41.89
N VAL A 798 20.75 -9.70 -41.94
CA VAL A 798 21.47 -8.45 -41.64
C VAL A 798 20.62 -7.49 -40.81
N VAL A 799 21.22 -6.39 -40.32
CA VAL A 799 20.50 -5.34 -39.57
C VAL A 799 20.47 -4.05 -40.39
N TRP A 800 19.27 -3.62 -40.78
CA TRP A 800 19.06 -2.33 -41.42
C TRP A 800 18.88 -1.24 -40.37
N ARG A 801 19.87 -0.35 -40.27
CA ARG A 801 19.79 0.87 -39.46
C ARG A 801 18.99 1.94 -40.18
N THR A 802 17.71 2.07 -39.87
CA THR A 802 16.81 3.01 -40.54
C THR A 802 17.15 4.47 -40.20
N THR A 803 17.80 4.72 -39.06
CA THR A 803 18.28 6.04 -38.60
C THR A 803 19.32 6.70 -39.50
N ASN A 804 19.90 5.95 -40.45
CA ASN A 804 20.83 6.48 -41.47
C ASN A 804 20.10 7.06 -42.70
N TYR A 805 18.77 7.10 -42.69
CA TYR A 805 17.90 7.51 -43.79
C TYR A 805 16.94 8.61 -43.32
N SER A 806 16.42 9.41 -44.25
CA SER A 806 15.39 10.42 -43.99
C SER A 806 14.04 9.77 -43.66
N GLU A 807 13.19 10.42 -42.87
CA GLU A 807 11.80 9.95 -42.72
C GLU A 807 11.07 9.97 -44.08
N GLY A 808 10.61 8.80 -44.55
CA GLY A 808 10.02 8.65 -45.88
C GLY A 808 9.76 7.18 -46.26
N ARG A 809 9.34 6.96 -47.51
CA ARG A 809 9.23 5.60 -48.08
C ARG A 809 10.55 5.25 -48.78
N HIS A 810 11.14 4.14 -48.37
CA HIS A 810 12.37 3.58 -48.93
C HIS A 810 12.10 2.23 -49.59
N THR A 811 12.92 1.86 -50.57
CA THR A 811 12.89 0.54 -51.23
C THR A 811 14.09 -0.28 -50.78
N LEU A 812 13.85 -1.43 -50.16
CA LEU A 812 14.86 -2.45 -49.86
C LEU A 812 14.78 -3.55 -50.92
N ALA A 813 15.93 -3.95 -51.46
CA ALA A 813 16.09 -4.98 -52.48
C ALA A 813 17.40 -5.77 -52.30
#